data_AF-G2E6W1-F1
#
_entry.id   AF-G2E6W1-F1
#
_cell.length_a   1.000
_cell.length_b   1.000
_cell.length_c   1.000
_cell.angle_alpha   90.00
_cell.angle_beta   90.00
_cell.angle_gamma   90.00
#
_symmetry.space_group_name_H-M   'P 1'
#
loop_
_entity.id
_entity.type
_entity.pdbx_description
1 polymer ?
#
loop_
_entity_poly.entity_id
_entity_poly.type
_entity_poly.pdbx_seq_one_letter_code
_entity_poly.pdbx_strand_id
1 'polypeptide(L)'
;MSGGLLILVWVWPLLLAALAVRPSFWWLPAIGALPGLAAALLVPLGSRLELPWLFLGTTLGLDATGRIYLIFTAILWLVSGIYAAFSVRGQPHAGRFSVFFLLAMAGNLWLIVGQDLLSFYAGFAIMGLSAYGLVIHDGKTAALRAGKVYLVMALLGEVTLFAALVLVASHAGTTVPEPEQLVGLDDLTIALLILGLGVKAGMVPLHLWLPLAHPAAPVPASAVLSGTMIKVAILGWLRFLPVGVVALADWGAWLTGAGLLTMFYALPIGLMQSDPKAILAYSSISKMGLLILLLGLILTEPALAPVGIAAITLYAAHHALAKGGLFLGVGLRKYAALQPLVLAGLVVLALALAGAPLTSGAVTKYGIKPLLAGADWGWLSIAVAVSTVATTLLMARFLWVTAHIRPHPETGYTWPGAAWAVLITLVLLFPFLLGEPAAWTTNAATVGAGIGIAVAVMTVARRHPGLARPLVGRIPPGDLLGLIQQILLALVWYGLAILGFVGALYARIEARLTQAFDRVFAQPTSDAEQGLRAWPVAGALWLAVGGLLFVAVLGGAPEILPPEPAPRGEIAATSPVEADLPSEPGVVGVPGDEPLPSSLPDVDAETDRASALEPSPRSETSEVDAAIAAETEEASTLDAQTPASARDAPPVDAVAVCDPEIPFVFASPKGPAERIGLQRCVRDPDSGALRLLDAPPLTNRLVYLLQEQLEALGFDPGPIDGLIGPRTRDAVRAFQEAQGIPQTGRISFDLLERLQRETLQDP
;
A
#
# COMPACT_ATOMS: atom_id res chain seq x y z
N MET A 1 4.34 25.02 -22.98
CA MET A 1 3.78 25.00 -21.61
C MET A 1 3.20 23.64 -21.21
N SER A 2 2.34 23.02 -22.03
CA SER A 2 1.67 21.74 -21.74
C SER A 2 2.62 20.60 -21.30
N GLY A 3 3.69 20.33 -22.07
CA GLY A 3 4.66 19.27 -21.73
C GLY A 3 5.34 19.45 -20.37
N GLY A 4 5.72 20.69 -20.02
CA GLY A 4 6.29 20.99 -18.71
C GLY A 4 5.33 20.70 -17.55
N LEU A 5 4.03 20.97 -17.72
CA LEU A 5 3.02 20.60 -16.73
C LEU A 5 2.90 19.08 -16.58
N LEU A 6 2.90 18.30 -17.67
CA LEU A 6 2.84 16.83 -17.64
C LEU A 6 4.02 16.21 -16.87
N ILE A 7 5.23 16.76 -16.99
CA ILE A 7 6.39 16.35 -16.18
C ILE A 7 6.18 16.72 -14.70
N LEU A 8 5.78 17.98 -14.43
CA LEU A 8 5.58 18.47 -13.07
C LEU A 8 4.48 17.73 -12.29
N VAL A 9 3.49 17.12 -12.96
CA VAL A 9 2.44 16.29 -12.34
C VAL A 9 3.01 15.27 -11.35
N TRP A 10 4.16 14.65 -11.66
CA TRP A 10 4.76 13.60 -10.85
C TRP A 10 6.15 13.96 -10.32
N VAL A 11 6.96 14.70 -11.07
CA VAL A 11 8.30 15.12 -10.60
C VAL A 11 8.20 16.06 -9.40
N TRP A 12 7.21 16.95 -9.35
CA TRP A 12 7.04 17.88 -8.24
C TRP A 12 6.89 17.18 -6.88
N PRO A 13 5.90 16.27 -6.67
CA PRO A 13 5.80 15.55 -5.39
C PRO A 13 7.02 14.65 -5.10
N LEU A 14 7.76 14.14 -6.08
CA LEU A 14 9.05 13.46 -5.83
C LEU A 14 10.10 14.41 -5.23
N LEU A 15 10.29 15.58 -5.83
CA LEU A 15 11.22 16.60 -5.34
C LEU A 15 10.83 17.07 -3.93
N LEU A 16 9.54 17.25 -3.67
CA LEU A 16 9.06 17.58 -2.33
C LEU A 16 9.32 16.44 -1.32
N ALA A 17 9.20 15.17 -1.72
CA ALA A 17 9.47 14.03 -0.84
C ALA A 17 10.92 14.02 -0.33
N ALA A 18 11.89 14.39 -1.17
CA ALA A 18 13.30 14.48 -0.77
C ALA A 18 13.54 15.52 0.35
N LEU A 19 12.76 16.60 0.38
CA LEU A 19 12.86 17.65 1.40
C LEU A 19 12.02 17.36 2.65
N ALA A 20 10.95 16.58 2.51
CA ALA A 20 9.92 16.33 3.54
C ALA A 20 10.43 15.62 4.81
N VAL A 21 11.68 15.14 4.84
CA VAL A 21 12.32 14.61 6.06
C VAL A 21 12.49 15.69 7.13
N ARG A 22 12.74 16.95 6.76
CA ARG A 22 13.03 18.03 7.72
C ARG A 22 11.74 18.57 8.36
N PRO A 23 11.63 18.68 9.70
CA PRO A 23 10.42 19.16 10.38
C PRO A 23 9.90 20.53 9.92
N SER A 24 10.79 21.42 9.49
CA SER A 24 10.45 22.76 8.98
C SER A 24 9.61 22.75 7.69
N PHE A 25 9.62 21.63 6.95
CA PHE A 25 8.91 21.44 5.68
C PHE A 25 7.57 20.68 5.83
N TRP A 26 6.92 20.79 6.99
CA TRP A 26 5.62 20.19 7.31
C TRP A 26 4.48 20.55 6.33
N TRP A 27 4.62 21.64 5.57
CA TRP A 27 3.62 22.15 4.63
C TRP A 27 3.71 21.53 3.23
N LEU A 28 4.78 20.80 2.89
CA LEU A 28 4.97 20.23 1.54
C LEU A 28 3.84 19.29 1.06
N PRO A 29 3.24 18.42 1.90
CA PRO A 29 2.08 17.62 1.48
C PRO A 29 0.90 18.47 0.96
N ALA A 30 0.72 19.70 1.46
CA ALA A 30 -0.40 20.57 1.10
C ALA A 30 -0.29 21.18 -0.31
N ILE A 31 0.88 21.12 -0.95
CA ILE A 31 1.13 21.72 -2.28
C ILE A 31 1.54 20.69 -3.35
N GLY A 32 1.78 19.43 -2.96
CA GLY A 32 2.30 18.40 -3.88
C GLY A 32 1.40 18.09 -5.07
N ALA A 33 0.08 18.22 -4.92
CA ALA A 33 -0.89 17.92 -5.98
C ALA A 33 -1.23 19.13 -6.88
N LEU A 34 -0.69 20.32 -6.62
CA LEU A 34 -1.02 21.53 -7.39
C LEU A 34 -0.70 21.40 -8.89
N PRO A 35 0.45 20.86 -9.33
CA PRO A 35 0.71 20.67 -10.76
C PRO A 35 -0.20 19.63 -11.40
N GLY A 36 -0.60 18.59 -10.66
CA GLY A 36 -1.58 17.61 -11.11
C GLY A 36 -2.93 18.25 -11.41
N LEU A 37 -3.43 19.09 -10.51
CA LEU A 37 -4.69 19.83 -10.71
C LEU A 37 -4.56 20.86 -11.84
N ALA A 38 -3.46 21.60 -11.91
CA ALA A 38 -3.19 22.55 -12.98
C ALA A 38 -3.12 21.87 -14.35
N ALA A 39 -2.44 20.73 -14.47
CA ALA A 39 -2.37 19.95 -15.71
C ALA A 39 -3.77 19.46 -16.14
N ALA A 40 -4.56 18.94 -15.20
CA ALA A 40 -5.92 18.46 -15.48
C ALA A 40 -6.86 19.53 -16.05
N LEU A 41 -6.66 20.81 -15.67
CA LEU A 41 -7.44 21.95 -16.11
C LEU A 41 -6.87 22.64 -17.37
N LEU A 42 -5.54 22.69 -17.52
CA LEU A 42 -4.86 23.55 -18.50
C LEU A 42 -4.22 22.79 -19.68
N VAL A 43 -3.92 21.50 -19.55
CA VAL A 43 -3.32 20.71 -20.66
C VAL A 43 -4.45 20.23 -21.58
N PRO A 44 -4.43 20.56 -22.90
CA PRO A 44 -5.46 20.12 -23.86
C PRO A 44 -5.62 18.59 -23.94
N LEU A 45 -6.83 18.12 -24.23
CA LEU A 45 -7.07 16.68 -24.49
C LEU A 45 -6.26 16.22 -25.70
N GLY A 46 -5.77 14.98 -25.65
CA GLY A 46 -4.93 14.41 -26.72
C GLY A 46 -3.49 14.93 -26.73
N SER A 47 -3.11 15.85 -25.82
CA SER A 47 -1.70 16.21 -25.65
C SER A 47 -0.89 14.97 -25.28
N ARG A 48 0.09 14.60 -26.11
CA ARG A 48 1.14 13.63 -25.80
C ARG A 48 2.49 14.35 -25.71
N LEU A 49 3.36 13.83 -24.85
CA LEU A 49 4.75 14.24 -24.65
C LEU A 49 5.58 12.96 -24.61
N GLU A 50 6.43 12.79 -25.61
CA GLU A 50 7.35 11.67 -25.71
C GLU A 50 8.71 12.04 -25.09
N LEU A 51 9.24 11.14 -24.28
CA LEU A 51 10.53 11.26 -23.60
C LEU A 51 11.38 10.03 -23.99
N PRO A 52 11.89 9.95 -25.24
CA PRO A 52 12.59 8.76 -25.75
C PRO A 52 13.86 8.40 -24.96
N TRP A 53 14.45 9.39 -24.27
CA TRP A 53 15.61 9.23 -23.39
C TRP A 53 15.25 8.65 -22.00
N LEU A 54 13.97 8.60 -21.63
CA LEU A 54 13.51 8.16 -20.33
C LEU A 54 13.01 6.71 -20.41
N PHE A 55 13.77 5.81 -19.78
CA PHE A 55 13.55 4.35 -19.78
C PHE A 55 13.40 3.74 -21.19
N LEU A 56 12.24 3.13 -21.49
CA LEU A 56 11.92 2.47 -22.76
C LEU A 56 11.13 3.39 -23.72
N GLY A 57 11.28 4.71 -23.56
CA GLY A 57 10.48 5.71 -24.27
C GLY A 57 9.19 6.05 -23.54
N THR A 58 9.31 6.68 -22.37
CA THR A 58 8.15 7.18 -21.61
C THR A 58 7.29 8.13 -22.45
N THR A 59 5.98 7.89 -22.48
CA THR A 59 4.99 8.77 -23.11
C THR A 59 4.01 9.27 -22.06
N LEU A 60 3.92 10.59 -21.88
CA LEU A 60 2.99 11.23 -20.95
C LEU A 60 1.89 11.95 -21.72
N GLY A 61 0.65 11.95 -21.22
CA GLY A 61 -0.46 12.62 -21.88
C GLY A 61 -1.76 12.65 -21.09
N LEU A 62 -2.80 13.24 -21.69
CA LEU A 62 -4.15 13.27 -21.13
C LEU A 62 -5.23 12.97 -22.18
N ASP A 63 -5.75 11.76 -22.09
CA ASP A 63 -7.00 11.30 -22.67
C ASP A 63 -8.21 11.76 -21.82
N ALA A 64 -9.44 11.52 -22.30
CA ALA A 64 -10.66 11.91 -21.59
C ALA A 64 -10.82 11.18 -20.23
N THR A 65 -10.56 9.87 -20.23
CA THR A 65 -10.58 9.01 -19.03
C THR A 65 -9.51 9.44 -18.03
N GLY A 66 -8.25 9.55 -18.48
CA GLY A 66 -7.13 10.01 -17.67
C GLY A 66 -7.32 11.41 -17.10
N ARG A 67 -7.93 12.36 -17.83
CA ARG A 67 -8.26 13.69 -17.30
C ARG A 67 -9.25 13.60 -16.14
N ILE A 68 -10.35 12.86 -16.25
CA ILE A 68 -11.32 12.72 -15.16
C ILE A 68 -10.64 12.09 -13.93
N TYR A 69 -9.83 11.05 -14.16
CA TYR A 69 -9.01 10.41 -13.12
C TYR A 69 -8.06 11.41 -12.44
N LEU A 70 -7.36 12.25 -13.20
CA LEU A 70 -6.44 13.25 -12.67
C LEU A 70 -7.17 14.34 -11.88
N ILE A 71 -8.35 14.80 -12.33
CA ILE A 71 -9.15 15.82 -11.60
C ILE A 71 -9.49 15.33 -10.19
N PHE A 72 -10.21 14.20 -10.06
CA PHE A 72 -10.64 13.76 -8.72
C PHE A 72 -9.45 13.31 -7.86
N THR A 73 -8.41 12.76 -8.48
CA THR A 73 -7.20 12.31 -7.79
C THR A 73 -6.41 13.50 -7.25
N ALA A 74 -6.12 14.50 -8.07
CA ALA A 74 -5.39 15.70 -7.64
C ALA A 74 -6.17 16.51 -6.60
N ILE A 75 -7.50 16.66 -6.75
CA ILE A 75 -8.35 17.30 -5.72
C ILE A 75 -8.24 16.57 -4.38
N LEU A 76 -8.38 15.24 -4.38
CA LEU A 76 -8.36 14.48 -3.13
C LEU A 76 -6.95 14.42 -2.52
N TRP A 77 -5.89 14.35 -3.31
CA TRP A 77 -4.52 14.49 -2.81
C TRP A 77 -4.24 15.87 -2.23
N LEU A 78 -4.73 16.94 -2.88
CA LEU A 78 -4.58 18.31 -2.39
C LEU A 78 -5.28 18.50 -1.04
N VAL A 79 -6.56 18.12 -0.96
CA VAL A 79 -7.34 18.17 0.29
C VAL A 79 -6.71 17.30 1.38
N SER A 80 -6.34 16.05 1.07
CA SER A 80 -5.71 15.14 2.06
C SER A 80 -4.32 15.62 2.46
N GLY A 81 -3.60 16.31 1.58
CA GLY A 81 -2.31 16.91 1.83
C GLY A 81 -2.38 18.13 2.72
N ILE A 82 -3.36 19.02 2.50
CA ILE A 82 -3.68 20.13 3.42
C ILE A 82 -4.08 19.55 4.79
N TYR A 83 -4.99 18.57 4.81
CA TYR A 83 -5.37 17.88 6.05
C TYR A 83 -4.14 17.31 6.77
N ALA A 84 -3.27 16.59 6.06
CA ALA A 84 -2.06 16.00 6.61
C ALA A 84 -1.12 17.06 7.21
N ALA A 85 -0.75 18.07 6.43
CA ALA A 85 0.21 19.11 6.82
C ALA A 85 -0.11 19.75 8.17
N PHE A 86 -1.40 19.93 8.49
CA PHE A 86 -1.83 20.43 9.80
C PHE A 86 -2.07 19.32 10.83
N SER A 87 -2.65 18.17 10.45
CA SER A 87 -3.03 17.11 11.41
C SER A 87 -1.85 16.30 11.98
N VAL A 88 -0.78 16.07 11.20
CA VAL A 88 0.42 15.33 11.68
C VAL A 88 1.56 16.26 12.10
N ARG A 89 1.34 17.59 12.09
CA ARG A 89 2.36 18.57 12.49
C ARG A 89 2.80 18.33 13.94
N GLY A 90 4.11 18.25 14.17
CA GLY A 90 4.68 18.04 15.49
C GLY A 90 4.51 16.62 16.06
N GLN A 91 3.85 15.70 15.36
CA GLN A 91 3.78 14.30 15.78
C GLN A 91 5.11 13.58 15.56
N PRO A 92 5.44 12.56 16.38
CA PRO A 92 6.56 11.65 16.11
C PRO A 92 6.48 11.09 14.68
N HIS A 93 7.63 11.01 14.01
CA HIS A 93 7.75 10.50 12.64
C HIS A 93 7.02 11.32 11.54
N ALA A 94 6.54 12.53 11.78
CA ALA A 94 5.79 13.34 10.79
C ALA A 94 6.53 13.55 9.45
N GLY A 95 7.86 13.64 9.47
CA GLY A 95 8.69 13.67 8.25
C GLY A 95 8.60 12.36 7.46
N ARG A 96 8.71 11.20 8.14
CA ARG A 96 8.53 9.87 7.54
C ARG A 96 7.14 9.72 6.89
N PHE A 97 6.08 10.21 7.54
CA PHE A 97 4.75 10.26 6.91
C PHE A 97 4.79 11.08 5.62
N SER A 98 5.32 12.31 5.70
CA SER A 98 5.31 13.26 4.59
C SER A 98 6.08 12.74 3.37
N VAL A 99 7.23 12.11 3.58
CA VAL A 99 8.01 11.42 2.53
C VAL A 99 7.16 10.36 1.84
N PHE A 100 6.62 9.37 2.58
CA PHE A 100 5.83 8.28 1.97
C PHE A 100 4.52 8.78 1.36
N PHE A 101 3.93 9.85 1.88
CA PHE A 101 2.71 10.45 1.34
C PHE A 101 3.00 11.12 -0.01
N LEU A 102 4.10 11.86 -0.12
CA LEU A 102 4.51 12.54 -1.35
C LEU A 102 5.04 11.56 -2.41
N LEU A 103 5.79 10.52 -2.03
CA LEU A 103 6.17 9.45 -2.96
C LEU A 103 4.92 8.70 -3.48
N ALA A 104 3.98 8.37 -2.59
CA ALA A 104 2.75 7.68 -3.00
C ALA A 104 1.85 8.57 -3.90
N MET A 105 1.83 9.88 -3.65
CA MET A 105 1.20 10.89 -4.50
C MET A 105 1.84 10.93 -5.88
N ALA A 106 3.18 11.01 -5.94
CA ALA A 106 3.93 11.05 -7.19
C ALA A 106 3.65 9.84 -8.08
N GLY A 107 3.76 8.62 -7.54
CA GLY A 107 3.47 7.41 -8.29
C GLY A 107 2.01 7.37 -8.78
N ASN A 108 1.06 7.75 -7.91
CA ASN A 108 -0.36 7.75 -8.26
C ASN A 108 -0.72 8.79 -9.34
N LEU A 109 -0.02 9.93 -9.37
CA LEU A 109 -0.20 10.94 -10.41
C LEU A 109 0.54 10.55 -11.71
N TRP A 110 1.74 9.97 -11.63
CA TRP A 110 2.51 9.51 -12.79
C TRP A 110 1.74 8.49 -13.61
N LEU A 111 1.24 7.40 -12.99
CA LEU A 111 0.56 6.34 -13.74
C LEU A 111 -0.71 6.82 -14.46
N ILE A 112 -1.35 7.90 -13.99
CA ILE A 112 -2.56 8.46 -14.62
C ILE A 112 -2.19 9.20 -15.91
N VAL A 113 -1.10 10.00 -15.90
CA VAL A 113 -0.62 10.69 -17.11
C VAL A 113 0.22 9.80 -18.03
N GLY A 114 0.86 8.77 -17.50
CA GLY A 114 1.60 7.77 -18.29
C GLY A 114 0.67 7.07 -19.27
N GLN A 115 1.02 7.12 -20.55
CA GLN A 115 0.34 6.43 -21.65
C GLN A 115 1.01 5.08 -21.96
N ASP A 116 2.30 4.95 -21.64
CA ASP A 116 3.06 3.71 -21.82
C ASP A 116 2.95 2.74 -20.63
N LEU A 117 3.13 1.44 -20.91
CA LEU A 117 3.08 0.33 -19.95
C LEU A 117 4.05 0.54 -18.76
N LEU A 118 5.24 1.10 -19.02
CA LEU A 118 6.27 1.25 -18.00
C LEU A 118 5.99 2.44 -17.07
N SER A 119 5.51 3.57 -17.57
CA SER A 119 5.04 4.70 -16.74
C SER A 119 3.86 4.29 -15.87
N PHE A 120 2.95 3.47 -16.40
CA PHE A 120 1.86 2.92 -15.59
C PHE A 120 2.42 2.02 -14.47
N TYR A 121 3.29 1.07 -14.79
CA TYR A 121 3.90 0.16 -13.82
C TYR A 121 4.74 0.91 -12.77
N ALA A 122 5.66 1.78 -13.19
CA ALA A 122 6.56 2.51 -12.31
C ALA A 122 5.79 3.43 -11.35
N GLY A 123 4.77 4.14 -11.84
CA GLY A 123 3.87 4.90 -10.98
C GLY A 123 3.06 4.02 -10.03
N PHE A 124 2.57 2.87 -10.49
CA PHE A 124 1.82 1.90 -9.68
C PHE A 124 2.67 1.31 -8.55
N ALA A 125 3.92 0.95 -8.84
CA ALA A 125 4.89 0.39 -7.92
C ALA A 125 5.37 1.44 -6.89
N ILE A 126 5.75 2.65 -7.32
CA ILE A 126 6.10 3.75 -6.41
C ILE A 126 4.93 4.06 -5.48
N MET A 127 3.70 4.11 -5.99
CA MET A 127 2.49 4.30 -5.18
C MET A 127 2.29 3.15 -4.17
N GLY A 128 2.36 1.90 -4.63
CA GLY A 128 2.13 0.70 -3.80
C GLY A 128 3.17 0.54 -2.69
N LEU A 129 4.45 0.56 -3.04
CA LEU A 129 5.54 0.40 -2.08
C LEU A 129 5.62 1.57 -1.09
N SER A 130 5.31 2.79 -1.51
CA SER A 130 5.26 3.95 -0.59
C SER A 130 4.07 3.86 0.37
N ALA A 131 2.93 3.34 -0.07
CA ALA A 131 1.76 3.14 0.77
C ALA A 131 1.99 2.12 1.92
N TYR A 132 2.89 1.15 1.76
CA TYR A 132 3.36 0.32 2.89
C TYR A 132 3.94 1.20 4.01
N GLY A 133 4.80 2.17 3.66
CA GLY A 133 5.38 3.13 4.60
C GLY A 133 4.34 3.99 5.33
N LEU A 134 3.21 4.29 4.69
CA LEU A 134 2.06 4.96 5.32
C LEU A 134 1.30 4.05 6.31
N VAL A 135 1.17 2.76 6.01
CA VAL A 135 0.52 1.77 6.90
C VAL A 135 1.37 1.51 8.16
N ILE A 136 2.70 1.40 8.02
CA ILE A 136 3.62 1.13 9.15
C ILE A 136 4.19 2.38 9.83
N HIS A 137 3.69 3.57 9.47
CA HIS A 137 4.22 4.86 9.91
C HIS A 137 4.35 4.99 11.45
N ASP A 138 3.31 4.55 12.17
CA ASP A 138 3.18 4.62 13.64
C ASP A 138 4.04 3.59 14.39
N GLY A 139 4.67 2.62 13.68
CA GLY A 139 5.59 1.63 14.26
C GLY A 139 4.97 0.58 15.21
N LYS A 140 3.74 0.77 15.69
CA LYS A 140 3.05 -0.14 16.61
C LYS A 140 2.87 -1.55 16.02
N THR A 141 2.87 -2.58 16.87
CA THR A 141 2.76 -4.00 16.49
C THR A 141 1.56 -4.30 15.58
N ALA A 142 0.41 -3.67 15.82
CA ALA A 142 -0.78 -3.81 14.97
C ALA A 142 -0.57 -3.21 13.57
N ALA A 143 0.09 -2.04 13.48
CA ALA A 143 0.43 -1.39 12.22
C ALA A 143 1.47 -2.20 11.44
N LEU A 144 2.48 -2.76 12.11
CA LEU A 144 3.45 -3.69 11.51
C LEU A 144 2.79 -4.98 10.98
N ARG A 145 1.82 -5.56 11.71
CA ARG A 145 1.05 -6.73 11.24
C ARG A 145 0.23 -6.39 9.99
N ALA A 146 -0.51 -5.28 10.02
CA ALA A 146 -1.27 -4.80 8.87
C ALA A 146 -0.35 -4.51 7.66
N GLY A 147 0.81 -3.90 7.91
CA GLY A 147 1.83 -3.63 6.90
C GLY A 147 2.41 -4.88 6.26
N LYS A 148 2.67 -5.95 7.03
CA LYS A 148 3.13 -7.23 6.47
C LYS A 148 2.10 -7.83 5.49
N VAL A 149 0.83 -7.86 5.88
CA VAL A 149 -0.26 -8.35 4.99
C VAL A 149 -0.38 -7.44 3.77
N TYR A 150 -0.34 -6.12 3.96
CA TYR A 150 -0.33 -5.15 2.87
C TYR A 150 0.82 -5.41 1.88
N LEU A 151 2.05 -5.57 2.37
CA LEU A 151 3.23 -5.73 1.53
C LEU A 151 3.21 -7.05 0.76
N VAL A 152 2.80 -8.15 1.38
CA VAL A 152 2.64 -9.45 0.68
C VAL A 152 1.61 -9.35 -0.44
N MET A 153 0.43 -8.75 -0.17
CA MET A 153 -0.58 -8.56 -1.20
C MET A 153 -0.11 -7.57 -2.28
N ALA A 154 0.54 -6.47 -1.90
CA ALA A 154 1.10 -5.51 -2.84
C ALA A 154 2.10 -6.20 -3.79
N LEU A 155 3.11 -6.90 -3.26
CA LEU A 155 4.11 -7.62 -4.07
C LEU A 155 3.50 -8.70 -4.96
N LEU A 156 2.49 -9.44 -4.50
CA LEU A 156 1.73 -10.36 -5.34
C LEU A 156 1.09 -9.63 -6.53
N GLY A 157 0.47 -8.47 -6.26
CA GLY A 157 -0.11 -7.59 -7.29
C GLY A 157 0.93 -7.01 -8.25
N GLU A 158 2.08 -6.53 -7.74
CA GLU A 158 3.18 -5.99 -8.54
C GLU A 158 3.76 -7.04 -9.48
N VAL A 159 4.09 -8.25 -8.98
CA VAL A 159 4.73 -9.31 -9.78
C VAL A 159 3.77 -9.84 -10.85
N THR A 160 2.50 -10.07 -10.51
CA THR A 160 1.50 -10.55 -11.48
C THR A 160 1.17 -9.50 -12.53
N LEU A 161 1.02 -8.23 -12.13
CA LEU A 161 0.84 -7.13 -13.07
C LEU A 161 2.06 -6.94 -13.97
N PHE A 162 3.28 -6.96 -13.43
CA PHE A 162 4.50 -6.81 -14.23
C PHE A 162 4.61 -7.90 -15.30
N ALA A 163 4.40 -9.17 -14.91
CA ALA A 163 4.37 -10.28 -15.87
C ALA A 163 3.30 -10.07 -16.95
N ALA A 164 2.11 -9.61 -16.58
CA ALA A 164 1.03 -9.33 -17.53
C ALA A 164 1.40 -8.20 -18.52
N LEU A 165 1.98 -7.09 -18.04
CA LEU A 165 2.37 -5.97 -18.89
C LEU A 165 3.53 -6.33 -19.83
N VAL A 166 4.44 -7.22 -19.43
CA VAL A 166 5.48 -7.77 -20.33
C VAL A 166 4.86 -8.62 -21.44
N LEU A 167 3.88 -9.47 -21.11
CA LEU A 167 3.15 -10.27 -22.12
C LEU A 167 2.33 -9.38 -23.06
N VAL A 168 1.65 -8.35 -22.54
CA VAL A 168 0.95 -7.32 -23.35
C VAL A 168 1.92 -6.62 -24.30
N ALA A 169 3.11 -6.20 -23.83
CA ALA A 169 4.13 -5.58 -24.69
C ALA A 169 4.62 -6.54 -25.78
N SER A 170 4.81 -7.82 -25.44
CA SER A 170 5.24 -8.87 -26.37
C SER A 170 4.18 -9.19 -27.42
N HIS A 171 2.89 -9.13 -27.07
CA HIS A 171 1.77 -9.34 -27.98
C HIS A 171 1.55 -8.16 -28.91
N ALA A 172 1.50 -6.94 -28.37
CA ALA A 172 1.22 -5.73 -29.13
C ALA A 172 2.42 -5.22 -29.96
N GLY A 173 3.64 -5.68 -29.65
CA GLY A 173 4.89 -5.22 -30.28
C GLY A 173 5.28 -3.78 -29.92
N THR A 174 4.66 -3.20 -28.88
CA THR A 174 4.84 -1.80 -28.47
C THR A 174 4.68 -1.62 -26.96
N THR A 175 5.32 -0.59 -26.40
CA THR A 175 5.12 -0.16 -25.01
C THR A 175 3.92 0.80 -24.83
N VAL A 176 3.31 1.25 -25.93
CA VAL A 176 2.13 2.14 -25.94
C VAL A 176 1.01 1.49 -26.76
N PRO A 177 0.42 0.38 -26.29
CA PRO A 177 -0.61 -0.34 -27.06
C PRO A 177 -1.92 0.45 -27.08
N GLU A 178 -2.48 0.63 -28.28
CA GLU A 178 -3.87 1.08 -28.45
C GLU A 178 -4.82 -0.15 -28.39
N PRO A 179 -6.13 0.02 -28.07
CA PRO A 179 -7.04 -1.10 -27.79
C PRO A 179 -7.16 -2.17 -28.88
N GLU A 180 -7.00 -1.80 -30.14
CA GLU A 180 -7.03 -2.71 -31.29
C GLU A 180 -5.84 -3.70 -31.29
N GLN A 181 -4.70 -3.29 -30.74
CA GLN A 181 -3.50 -4.13 -30.62
C GLN A 181 -3.59 -5.12 -29.46
N LEU A 182 -4.61 -5.00 -28.60
CA LEU A 182 -4.90 -5.90 -27.48
C LEU A 182 -5.90 -7.01 -27.85
N VAL A 183 -6.39 -7.03 -29.11
CA VAL A 183 -7.22 -8.12 -29.63
C VAL A 183 -6.36 -9.38 -29.74
N GLY A 184 -6.89 -10.51 -29.27
CA GLY A 184 -6.21 -11.82 -29.33
C GLY A 184 -5.18 -12.08 -28.22
N LEU A 185 -5.14 -11.27 -27.16
CA LEU A 185 -4.38 -11.61 -25.94
C LEU A 185 -4.80 -12.99 -25.42
N ASP A 186 -3.82 -13.78 -24.98
CA ASP A 186 -4.09 -15.11 -24.41
C ASP A 186 -4.73 -15.04 -23.01
N ASP A 187 -5.39 -16.14 -22.62
CA ASP A 187 -6.08 -16.27 -21.33
C ASP A 187 -5.13 -16.11 -20.13
N LEU A 188 -3.85 -16.47 -20.25
CA LEU A 188 -2.89 -16.30 -19.16
C LEU A 188 -2.59 -14.82 -18.93
N THR A 189 -2.42 -14.05 -19.99
CA THR A 189 -2.17 -12.61 -19.95
C THR A 189 -3.38 -11.87 -19.39
N ILE A 190 -4.59 -12.23 -19.84
CA ILE A 190 -5.85 -11.68 -19.29
C ILE A 190 -6.00 -12.06 -17.81
N ALA A 191 -5.74 -13.32 -17.44
CA ALA A 191 -5.80 -13.78 -16.05
C ALA A 191 -4.81 -13.03 -15.15
N LEU A 192 -3.58 -12.76 -15.62
CA LEU A 192 -2.56 -12.02 -14.86
C LEU A 192 -2.90 -10.54 -14.72
N LEU A 193 -3.46 -9.90 -15.76
CA LEU A 193 -4.02 -8.53 -15.67
C LEU A 193 -5.16 -8.45 -14.65
N ILE A 194 -6.09 -9.41 -14.67
CA ILE A 194 -7.21 -9.50 -13.73
C ILE A 194 -6.72 -9.78 -12.32
N LEU A 195 -5.72 -10.64 -12.13
CA LEU A 195 -5.16 -10.96 -10.82
C LEU A 195 -4.42 -9.76 -10.21
N GLY A 196 -3.45 -9.18 -10.94
CA GLY A 196 -2.57 -8.13 -10.40
C GLY A 196 -3.32 -6.84 -10.06
N LEU A 197 -4.16 -6.36 -10.98
CA LEU A 197 -5.03 -5.22 -10.72
C LEU A 197 -6.17 -5.59 -9.76
N GLY A 198 -6.63 -6.84 -9.74
CA GLY A 198 -7.64 -7.35 -8.81
C GLY A 198 -7.23 -7.29 -7.35
N VAL A 199 -5.95 -7.54 -7.04
CA VAL A 199 -5.40 -7.31 -5.69
C VAL A 199 -5.51 -5.82 -5.31
N LYS A 200 -5.17 -4.91 -6.23
CA LYS A 200 -5.24 -3.46 -5.99
C LYS A 200 -6.68 -2.96 -5.88
N ALA A 201 -7.61 -3.52 -6.66
CA ALA A 201 -9.04 -3.24 -6.59
C ALA A 201 -9.68 -3.71 -5.27
N GLY A 202 -9.06 -4.70 -4.61
CA GLY A 202 -9.66 -5.38 -3.46
C GLY A 202 -10.83 -6.28 -3.87
N MET A 203 -10.70 -6.97 -5.01
CA MET A 203 -11.63 -8.02 -5.43
C MET A 203 -11.60 -9.17 -4.42
N VAL A 204 -12.74 -9.77 -4.06
CA VAL A 204 -12.78 -10.96 -3.19
C VAL A 204 -12.21 -12.16 -3.97
N PRO A 205 -11.29 -12.98 -3.40
CA PRO A 205 -10.80 -13.01 -2.01
C PRO A 205 -9.51 -12.23 -1.73
N LEU A 206 -9.02 -11.43 -2.68
CA LEU A 206 -7.77 -10.64 -2.62
C LEU A 206 -7.88 -9.36 -1.76
N HIS A 207 -9.07 -9.06 -1.22
CA HIS A 207 -9.40 -7.83 -0.48
C HIS A 207 -8.73 -7.70 0.90
N LEU A 208 -8.07 -8.74 1.39
CA LEU A 208 -7.63 -8.94 2.79
C LEU A 208 -6.87 -7.76 3.39
N TRP A 209 -6.06 -7.07 2.56
CA TRP A 209 -5.23 -5.96 3.00
C TRP A 209 -6.03 -4.70 3.33
N LEU A 210 -7.17 -4.45 2.67
CA LEU A 210 -7.94 -3.20 2.80
C LEU A 210 -8.48 -2.98 4.23
N PRO A 211 -9.20 -3.94 4.86
CA PRO A 211 -9.74 -3.74 6.20
C PRO A 211 -8.66 -3.70 7.30
N LEU A 212 -7.43 -4.13 7.01
CA LEU A 212 -6.29 -4.07 7.93
C LEU A 212 -5.49 -2.77 7.78
N ALA A 213 -5.22 -2.36 6.54
CA ALA A 213 -4.44 -1.16 6.22
C ALA A 213 -5.18 0.13 6.66
N HIS A 214 -6.50 0.22 6.47
CA HIS A 214 -7.26 1.42 6.80
C HIS A 214 -7.30 1.75 8.31
N PRO A 215 -7.55 0.81 9.24
CA PRO A 215 -7.42 1.06 10.67
C PRO A 215 -6.00 1.45 11.11
N ALA A 216 -4.97 0.85 10.52
CA ALA A 216 -3.56 1.14 10.84
C ALA A 216 -3.07 2.50 10.31
N ALA A 217 -3.38 2.85 9.07
CA ALA A 217 -2.87 4.06 8.42
C ALA A 217 -3.47 5.36 9.02
N PRO A 218 -2.72 6.47 9.03
CA PRO A 218 -3.24 7.79 9.38
C PRO A 218 -4.46 8.18 8.53
N VAL A 219 -5.32 9.04 9.07
CA VAL A 219 -6.57 9.47 8.43
C VAL A 219 -6.39 10.00 6.99
N PRO A 220 -5.48 10.95 6.69
CA PRO A 220 -5.29 11.44 5.33
C PRO A 220 -4.74 10.35 4.37
N ALA A 221 -3.88 9.44 4.85
CA ALA A 221 -3.44 8.29 4.06
C ALA A 221 -4.61 7.34 3.73
N SER A 222 -5.50 7.06 4.70
CA SER A 222 -6.71 6.25 4.47
C SER A 222 -7.65 6.88 3.44
N ALA A 223 -7.78 8.21 3.43
CA ALA A 223 -8.61 8.93 2.47
C ALA A 223 -8.11 8.73 1.02
N VAL A 224 -6.80 8.86 0.77
CA VAL A 224 -6.23 8.65 -0.58
C VAL A 224 -6.12 7.17 -0.95
N LEU A 225 -5.83 6.26 0.01
CA LEU A 225 -5.83 4.81 -0.21
C LEU A 225 -7.17 4.33 -0.79
N SER A 226 -8.27 4.66 -0.13
CA SER A 226 -9.60 4.28 -0.61
C SER A 226 -10.09 5.18 -1.75
N GLY A 227 -9.67 6.44 -1.75
CA GLY A 227 -10.18 7.48 -2.61
C GLY A 227 -9.60 7.44 -4.02
N THR A 228 -8.28 7.29 -4.14
CA THR A 228 -7.54 7.36 -5.41
C THR A 228 -6.81 6.05 -5.74
N MET A 229 -6.08 5.46 -4.78
CA MET A 229 -5.12 4.40 -5.08
C MET A 229 -5.77 3.10 -5.57
N ILE A 230 -6.94 2.72 -5.06
CA ILE A 230 -7.66 1.53 -5.55
C ILE A 230 -8.35 1.75 -6.90
N LYS A 231 -8.58 3.00 -7.33
CA LYS A 231 -9.25 3.28 -8.62
C LYS A 231 -8.35 2.95 -9.80
N VAL A 232 -7.04 3.02 -9.63
CA VAL A 232 -6.10 2.79 -10.74
C VAL A 232 -6.12 1.35 -11.25
N ALA A 233 -6.65 0.41 -10.46
CA ALA A 233 -6.94 -0.95 -10.91
C ALA A 233 -7.91 -0.93 -12.11
N ILE A 234 -8.98 -0.15 -12.00
CA ILE A 234 -9.97 0.02 -13.07
C ILE A 234 -9.35 0.76 -14.26
N LEU A 235 -8.53 1.81 -14.02
CA LEU A 235 -7.81 2.50 -15.09
C LEU A 235 -6.87 1.56 -15.87
N GLY A 236 -6.17 0.66 -15.18
CA GLY A 236 -5.31 -0.34 -15.81
C GLY A 236 -6.11 -1.31 -16.69
N TRP A 237 -7.24 -1.83 -16.19
CA TRP A 237 -8.10 -2.70 -17.01
C TRP A 237 -8.70 -1.97 -18.21
N LEU A 238 -9.07 -0.70 -18.07
CA LEU A 238 -9.56 0.12 -19.18
C LEU A 238 -8.49 0.46 -20.24
N ARG A 239 -7.20 0.32 -19.91
CA ARG A 239 -6.08 0.59 -20.83
C ARG A 239 -5.44 -0.66 -21.42
N PHE A 240 -5.47 -1.79 -20.70
CA PHE A 240 -4.71 -2.99 -21.07
C PHE A 240 -5.58 -4.23 -21.34
N LEU A 241 -6.90 -4.07 -21.40
CA LEU A 241 -7.82 -5.02 -22.03
C LEU A 241 -8.43 -4.36 -23.29
N PRO A 242 -8.85 -5.12 -24.32
CA PRO A 242 -9.43 -4.61 -25.58
C PRO A 242 -10.88 -4.10 -25.43
N VAL A 243 -11.11 -3.25 -24.42
CA VAL A 243 -12.43 -2.72 -24.03
C VAL A 243 -13.05 -1.94 -25.20
N GLY A 244 -14.25 -2.34 -25.61
CA GLY A 244 -14.99 -1.67 -26.69
C GLY A 244 -14.59 -2.07 -28.11
N VAL A 245 -13.56 -2.92 -28.29
CA VAL A 245 -13.13 -3.41 -29.61
C VAL A 245 -13.66 -4.81 -29.89
N VAL A 246 -13.49 -5.75 -28.97
CA VAL A 246 -13.91 -7.15 -29.12
C VAL A 246 -14.54 -7.67 -27.83
N ALA A 247 -15.52 -8.57 -27.95
CA ALA A 247 -16.16 -9.19 -26.81
C ALA A 247 -15.23 -10.22 -26.16
N LEU A 248 -14.96 -10.06 -24.87
CA LEU A 248 -14.35 -11.07 -24.01
C LEU A 248 -15.44 -11.70 -23.15
N ALA A 249 -16.39 -12.40 -23.78
CA ALA A 249 -17.66 -12.83 -23.17
C ALA A 249 -17.48 -13.58 -21.85
N ASP A 250 -16.63 -14.62 -21.81
CA ASP A 250 -16.40 -15.44 -20.61
C ASP A 250 -15.70 -14.66 -19.49
N TRP A 251 -14.66 -13.89 -19.82
CA TRP A 251 -13.95 -13.04 -18.86
C TRP A 251 -14.83 -11.89 -18.32
N GLY A 252 -15.67 -11.30 -19.18
CA GLY A 252 -16.65 -10.29 -18.81
C GLY A 252 -17.75 -10.85 -17.90
N ALA A 253 -18.27 -12.04 -18.20
CA ALA A 253 -19.22 -12.76 -17.35
C ALA A 253 -18.59 -13.12 -16.00
N TRP A 254 -17.33 -13.60 -15.99
CA TRP A 254 -16.58 -13.90 -14.78
C TRP A 254 -16.35 -12.65 -13.92
N LEU A 255 -15.91 -11.54 -14.52
CA LEU A 255 -15.74 -10.26 -13.81
C LEU A 255 -17.08 -9.73 -13.29
N THR A 256 -18.18 -9.90 -14.03
CA THR A 256 -19.53 -9.55 -13.57
C THR A 256 -19.90 -10.35 -12.31
N GLY A 257 -19.65 -11.67 -12.31
CA GLY A 257 -19.83 -12.54 -11.15
C GLY A 257 -18.92 -12.22 -9.96
N ALA A 258 -17.62 -12.00 -10.21
CA ALA A 258 -16.63 -11.61 -9.19
C ALA A 258 -16.94 -10.24 -8.58
N GLY A 259 -17.44 -9.30 -9.40
CA GLY A 259 -17.93 -7.99 -8.97
C GLY A 259 -19.15 -8.08 -8.07
N LEU A 260 -20.15 -8.89 -8.44
CA LEU A 260 -21.30 -9.21 -7.59
C LEU A 260 -20.89 -9.84 -6.26
N LEU A 261 -20.02 -10.86 -6.28
CA LEU A 261 -19.49 -11.51 -5.08
C LEU A 261 -18.80 -10.49 -4.18
N THR A 262 -17.88 -9.69 -4.74
CA THR A 262 -17.16 -8.63 -4.04
C THR A 262 -18.12 -7.58 -3.45
N MET A 263 -19.16 -7.21 -4.20
CA MET A 263 -20.16 -6.22 -3.80
C MET A 263 -20.97 -6.65 -2.58
N PHE A 264 -21.40 -7.92 -2.53
CA PHE A 264 -22.26 -8.45 -1.45
C PHE A 264 -21.50 -9.07 -0.29
N TYR A 265 -20.36 -9.74 -0.53
CA TYR A 265 -19.54 -10.36 0.52
C TYR A 265 -19.12 -9.36 1.62
N ALA A 266 -18.79 -8.13 1.22
CA ALA A 266 -18.37 -7.08 2.14
C ALA A 266 -19.49 -6.57 3.07
N LEU A 267 -20.78 -6.83 2.78
CA LEU A 267 -21.91 -6.34 3.57
C LEU A 267 -21.96 -6.93 4.99
N PRO A 268 -22.16 -8.26 5.19
CA PRO A 268 -22.31 -8.82 6.53
C PRO A 268 -21.10 -8.54 7.41
N ILE A 269 -19.89 -8.67 6.85
CA ILE A 269 -18.64 -8.48 7.59
C ILE A 269 -18.46 -7.01 7.97
N GLY A 270 -18.75 -6.07 7.06
CA GLY A 270 -18.72 -4.64 7.33
C GLY A 270 -19.72 -4.20 8.40
N LEU A 271 -20.91 -4.81 8.45
CA LEU A 271 -21.90 -4.52 9.51
C LEU A 271 -21.43 -4.97 10.90
N MET A 272 -20.64 -6.04 10.97
CA MET A 272 -20.11 -6.61 12.21
C MET A 272 -18.87 -5.85 12.75
N GLN A 273 -18.26 -4.95 11.97
CA GLN A 273 -17.08 -4.21 12.43
C GLN A 273 -17.41 -3.16 13.49
N SER A 274 -16.44 -2.92 14.38
CA SER A 274 -16.49 -1.91 15.46
C SER A 274 -15.64 -0.66 15.19
N ASP A 275 -14.63 -0.74 14.32
CA ASP A 275 -13.82 0.40 13.90
C ASP A 275 -14.44 1.10 12.67
N PRO A 276 -14.61 2.44 12.67
CA PRO A 276 -15.23 3.16 11.57
C PRO A 276 -14.40 3.13 10.27
N LYS A 277 -13.06 3.08 10.35
CA LYS A 277 -12.20 2.97 9.16
C LYS A 277 -12.29 1.58 8.54
N ALA A 278 -12.47 0.52 9.33
CA ALA A 278 -12.78 -0.82 8.84
C ALA A 278 -14.16 -0.90 8.16
N ILE A 279 -15.21 -0.29 8.72
CA ILE A 279 -16.53 -0.21 8.05
C ILE A 279 -16.42 0.56 6.72
N LEU A 280 -15.64 1.63 6.68
CA LEU A 280 -15.34 2.35 5.45
C LEU A 280 -14.53 1.49 4.45
N ALA A 281 -13.59 0.66 4.90
CA ALA A 281 -12.88 -0.28 4.03
C ALA A 281 -13.81 -1.31 3.38
N TYR A 282 -14.67 -1.98 4.16
CA TYR A 282 -15.65 -2.93 3.62
C TYR A 282 -16.64 -2.30 2.65
N SER A 283 -17.14 -1.11 2.96
CA SER A 283 -17.98 -0.39 1.98
C SER A 283 -17.20 0.11 0.76
N SER A 284 -15.86 0.22 0.80
CA SER A 284 -15.03 0.47 -0.38
C SER A 284 -14.87 -0.79 -1.23
N ILE A 285 -14.62 -1.95 -0.62
CA ILE A 285 -14.66 -3.27 -1.29
C ILE A 285 -16.00 -3.44 -2.02
N SER A 286 -17.11 -3.19 -1.33
CA SER A 286 -18.46 -3.28 -1.92
C SER A 286 -18.63 -2.39 -3.16
N LYS A 287 -18.07 -1.17 -3.15
CA LYS A 287 -18.12 -0.24 -4.31
C LYS A 287 -17.15 -0.58 -5.43
N MET A 288 -15.99 -1.16 -5.11
CA MET A 288 -15.10 -1.70 -6.14
C MET A 288 -15.73 -2.92 -6.82
N GLY A 289 -16.47 -3.75 -6.08
CA GLY A 289 -17.30 -4.82 -6.64
C GLY A 289 -18.29 -4.32 -7.70
N LEU A 290 -18.95 -3.17 -7.47
CA LEU A 290 -19.79 -2.54 -8.49
C LEU A 290 -18.97 -2.08 -9.71
N LEU A 291 -17.79 -1.48 -9.55
CA LEU A 291 -16.96 -1.07 -10.68
C LEU A 291 -16.42 -2.27 -11.49
N ILE A 292 -16.04 -3.36 -10.81
CA ILE A 292 -15.65 -4.63 -11.43
C ILE A 292 -16.82 -5.24 -12.21
N LEU A 293 -18.03 -5.19 -11.65
CA LEU A 293 -19.26 -5.65 -12.32
C LEU A 293 -19.50 -4.89 -13.62
N LEU A 294 -19.43 -3.55 -13.59
CA LEU A 294 -19.65 -2.72 -14.78
C LEU A 294 -18.56 -2.88 -15.84
N LEU A 295 -17.31 -3.11 -15.42
CA LEU A 295 -16.22 -3.49 -16.32
C LEU A 295 -16.52 -4.84 -17.01
N GLY A 296 -17.01 -5.82 -16.25
CA GLY A 296 -17.43 -7.11 -16.80
C GLY A 296 -18.49 -6.96 -17.89
N LEU A 297 -19.52 -6.12 -17.66
CA LEU A 297 -20.58 -5.88 -18.65
C LEU A 297 -20.07 -5.27 -19.97
N ILE A 298 -19.12 -4.33 -19.93
CA ILE A 298 -18.57 -3.74 -21.17
C ILE A 298 -17.49 -4.60 -21.85
N LEU A 299 -16.98 -5.62 -21.16
CA LEU A 299 -16.15 -6.66 -21.75
C LEU A 299 -17.00 -7.76 -22.39
N THR A 300 -18.15 -8.10 -21.80
CA THR A 300 -19.14 -8.98 -22.44
C THR A 300 -19.74 -8.30 -23.67
N GLU A 301 -20.16 -7.03 -23.57
CA GLU A 301 -20.76 -6.29 -24.69
C GLU A 301 -19.99 -5.00 -25.05
N PRO A 302 -19.10 -5.04 -26.05
CA PRO A 302 -18.29 -3.90 -26.48
C PRO A 302 -19.09 -2.65 -26.87
N ALA A 303 -20.30 -2.84 -27.41
CA ALA A 303 -21.19 -1.74 -27.78
C ALA A 303 -21.60 -0.86 -26.58
N LEU A 304 -21.55 -1.39 -25.35
CA LEU A 304 -21.81 -0.64 -24.13
C LEU A 304 -20.60 0.17 -23.63
N ALA A 305 -19.38 -0.08 -24.16
CA ALA A 305 -18.15 0.52 -23.65
C ALA A 305 -18.14 2.06 -23.63
N PRO A 306 -18.63 2.81 -24.63
CA PRO A 306 -18.60 4.28 -24.59
C PRO A 306 -19.39 4.86 -23.40
N VAL A 307 -20.60 4.33 -23.16
CA VAL A 307 -21.44 4.73 -22.02
C VAL A 307 -20.88 4.17 -20.71
N GLY A 308 -20.31 2.96 -20.74
CA GLY A 308 -19.79 2.29 -19.55
C GLY A 308 -18.52 2.90 -19.01
N ILE A 309 -17.57 3.29 -19.86
CA ILE A 309 -16.38 4.03 -19.46
C ILE A 309 -16.78 5.36 -18.81
N ALA A 310 -17.77 6.08 -19.37
CA ALA A 310 -18.31 7.30 -18.77
C ALA A 310 -18.98 7.04 -17.40
N ALA A 311 -19.80 6.00 -17.28
CA ALA A 311 -20.44 5.64 -16.01
C ALA A 311 -19.42 5.20 -14.93
N ILE A 312 -18.44 4.38 -15.31
CA ILE A 312 -17.35 3.87 -14.46
C ILE A 312 -16.47 5.03 -13.97
N THR A 313 -16.04 5.93 -14.87
CA THR A 313 -15.20 7.09 -14.51
C THR A 313 -15.93 8.07 -13.60
N LEU A 314 -17.20 8.41 -13.90
CA LEU A 314 -18.00 9.29 -13.06
C LEU A 314 -18.31 8.65 -11.69
N TYR A 315 -18.63 7.35 -11.65
CA TYR A 315 -18.83 6.63 -10.38
C TYR A 315 -17.54 6.55 -9.57
N ALA A 316 -16.39 6.33 -10.21
CA ALA A 316 -15.08 6.36 -9.56
C ALA A 316 -14.79 7.73 -8.94
N ALA A 317 -15.10 8.83 -9.65
CA ALA A 317 -14.96 10.20 -9.16
C ALA A 317 -15.88 10.51 -7.97
N HIS A 318 -17.18 10.19 -8.08
CA HIS A 318 -18.14 10.30 -6.98
C HIS A 318 -17.66 9.50 -5.75
N HIS A 319 -17.28 8.24 -5.95
CA HIS A 319 -16.80 7.35 -4.89
C HIS A 319 -15.51 7.88 -4.26
N ALA A 320 -14.59 8.45 -5.05
CA ALA A 320 -13.36 9.06 -4.56
C ALA A 320 -13.65 10.23 -3.60
N LEU A 321 -14.41 11.23 -4.06
CA LEU A 321 -14.71 12.43 -3.28
C LEU A 321 -15.52 12.10 -2.01
N ALA A 322 -16.56 11.26 -2.13
CA ALA A 322 -17.39 10.86 -1.01
C ALA A 322 -16.60 10.03 0.03
N LYS A 323 -15.77 9.07 -0.40
CA LYS A 323 -14.92 8.29 0.52
C LYS A 323 -13.83 9.11 1.17
N GLY A 324 -13.16 9.96 0.40
CA GLY A 324 -12.16 10.89 0.92
C GLY A 324 -12.76 11.73 2.04
N GLY A 325 -13.92 12.33 1.79
CA GLY A 325 -14.70 13.03 2.80
C GLY A 325 -15.03 12.17 4.01
N LEU A 326 -15.57 10.96 3.83
CA LEU A 326 -15.93 10.08 4.95
C LEU A 326 -14.73 9.74 5.83
N PHE A 327 -13.58 9.39 5.24
CA PHE A 327 -12.36 9.07 6.00
C PHE A 327 -11.82 10.29 6.75
N LEU A 328 -11.68 11.45 6.09
CA LEU A 328 -11.20 12.67 6.73
C LEU A 328 -12.14 13.11 7.87
N GLY A 329 -13.45 12.97 7.67
CA GLY A 329 -14.46 13.27 8.69
C GLY A 329 -14.38 12.38 9.94
N VAL A 330 -13.88 11.13 9.85
CA VAL A 330 -13.58 10.30 11.04
C VAL A 330 -12.47 10.93 11.89
N GLY A 331 -11.48 11.56 11.25
CA GLY A 331 -10.43 12.28 11.97
C GLY A 331 -10.95 13.57 12.61
N LEU A 332 -11.74 14.37 11.87
CA LEU A 332 -12.39 15.55 12.45
C LEU A 332 -13.33 15.20 13.61
N ARG A 333 -14.02 14.05 13.55
CA ARG A 333 -14.89 13.56 14.63
C ARG A 333 -14.11 13.26 15.92
N LYS A 334 -12.81 12.99 15.82
CA LYS A 334 -11.93 12.86 16.99
C LYS A 334 -11.46 14.23 17.50
N TYR A 335 -10.99 15.11 16.61
CA TYR A 335 -10.13 16.24 17.00
C TYR A 335 -10.64 17.66 16.68
N ALA A 336 -11.70 17.83 15.90
CA ALA A 336 -12.22 19.17 15.59
C ALA A 336 -13.11 19.73 16.72
N ALA A 337 -13.25 21.06 16.82
CA ALA A 337 -14.16 21.67 17.79
C ALA A 337 -15.65 21.53 17.40
N LEU A 338 -15.98 21.68 16.11
CA LEU A 338 -17.37 21.76 15.61
C LEU A 338 -18.02 20.38 15.41
N GLN A 339 -18.05 19.56 16.46
CA GLN A 339 -18.48 18.17 16.43
C GLN A 339 -19.88 17.90 15.82
N PRO A 340 -20.94 18.71 16.08
CA PRO A 340 -22.25 18.53 15.44
C PRO A 340 -22.21 18.74 13.92
N LEU A 341 -21.45 19.74 13.46
CA LEU A 341 -21.29 20.05 12.03
C LEU A 341 -20.51 18.94 11.32
N VAL A 342 -19.49 18.37 11.97
CA VAL A 342 -18.76 17.20 11.46
C VAL A 342 -19.68 15.99 11.31
N LEU A 343 -20.58 15.72 12.28
CA LEU A 343 -21.57 14.66 12.14
C LEU A 343 -22.57 14.95 11.01
N ALA A 344 -23.05 16.18 10.86
CA ALA A 344 -23.96 16.55 9.77
C ALA A 344 -23.30 16.37 8.38
N GLY A 345 -22.06 16.81 8.20
CA GLY A 345 -21.31 16.60 6.95
C GLY A 345 -21.03 15.11 6.67
N LEU A 346 -20.74 14.30 7.71
CA LEU A 346 -20.64 12.85 7.57
C LEU A 346 -21.97 12.21 7.13
N VAL A 347 -23.12 12.67 7.64
CA VAL A 347 -24.44 12.22 7.18
C VAL A 347 -24.66 12.55 5.71
N VAL A 348 -24.33 13.77 5.28
CA VAL A 348 -24.43 14.17 3.85
C VAL A 348 -23.57 13.27 2.95
N LEU A 349 -22.31 13.03 3.32
CA LEU A 349 -21.40 12.18 2.55
C LEU A 349 -21.84 10.69 2.55
N ALA A 350 -22.42 10.22 3.66
CA ALA A 350 -22.96 8.88 3.78
C ALA A 350 -24.21 8.67 2.92
N LEU A 351 -25.13 9.64 2.90
CA LEU A 351 -26.29 9.68 2.00
C LEU A 351 -25.85 9.78 0.54
N ALA A 352 -24.81 10.55 0.24
CA ALA A 352 -24.23 10.62 -1.10
C ALA A 352 -23.69 9.26 -1.55
N LEU A 353 -22.92 8.55 -0.71
CA LEU A 353 -22.40 7.21 -1.06
C LEU A 353 -23.51 6.14 -1.18
N ALA A 354 -24.58 6.27 -0.39
CA ALA A 354 -25.80 5.49 -0.57
C ALA A 354 -26.51 5.81 -1.90
N GLY A 355 -26.33 7.02 -2.43
CA GLY A 355 -27.01 7.51 -3.63
C GLY A 355 -28.42 8.01 -3.35
N ALA A 356 -28.59 8.73 -2.24
CA ALA A 356 -29.83 9.42 -1.89
C ALA A 356 -30.18 10.52 -2.91
N PRO A 357 -31.46 10.94 -3.02
CA PRO A 357 -31.87 12.05 -3.87
C PRO A 357 -31.04 13.32 -3.66
N LEU A 358 -30.85 14.10 -4.72
CA LEU A 358 -30.04 15.33 -4.75
C LEU A 358 -28.57 15.13 -4.35
N THR A 359 -27.99 13.93 -4.59
CA THR A 359 -26.57 13.65 -4.34
C THR A 359 -25.84 13.10 -5.57
N SER A 360 -24.51 13.21 -5.59
CA SER A 360 -23.65 12.66 -6.65
C SER A 360 -23.85 11.15 -6.87
N GLY A 361 -24.22 10.40 -5.82
CA GLY A 361 -24.48 8.96 -5.95
C GLY A 361 -25.82 8.65 -6.64
N ALA A 362 -26.81 9.55 -6.60
CA ALA A 362 -28.03 9.39 -7.40
C ALA A 362 -27.73 9.59 -8.89
N VAL A 363 -26.92 10.60 -9.22
CA VAL A 363 -26.48 10.90 -10.60
C VAL A 363 -25.65 9.77 -11.20
N THR A 364 -24.61 9.33 -10.50
CA THR A 364 -23.75 8.26 -11.03
C THR A 364 -24.48 6.92 -11.12
N LYS A 365 -25.43 6.63 -10.22
CA LYS A 365 -26.31 5.44 -10.36
C LYS A 365 -27.37 5.58 -11.44
N TYR A 366 -27.80 6.78 -11.79
CA TYR A 366 -28.65 7.01 -12.96
C TYR A 366 -27.88 6.68 -14.25
N GLY A 367 -26.65 7.19 -14.39
CA GLY A 367 -25.77 6.91 -15.53
C GLY A 367 -25.36 5.44 -15.70
N ILE A 368 -25.52 4.61 -14.66
CA ILE A 368 -25.30 3.15 -14.73
C ILE A 368 -26.50 2.41 -15.34
N LYS A 369 -27.73 2.96 -15.28
CA LYS A 369 -28.95 2.26 -15.73
C LYS A 369 -28.89 1.74 -17.18
N PRO A 370 -28.35 2.47 -18.19
CA PRO A 370 -28.28 1.96 -19.56
C PRO A 370 -27.51 0.65 -19.67
N LEU A 371 -26.44 0.48 -18.88
CA LEU A 371 -25.61 -0.73 -18.86
C LEU A 371 -26.38 -1.93 -18.29
N LEU A 372 -27.18 -1.70 -17.25
CA LEU A 372 -27.97 -2.75 -16.60
C LEU A 372 -29.25 -3.10 -17.40
N ALA A 373 -29.66 -2.24 -18.32
CA ALA A 373 -30.78 -2.47 -19.24
C ALA A 373 -30.34 -3.08 -20.57
N GLY A 374 -29.11 -2.79 -21.02
CA GLY A 374 -28.49 -3.41 -22.20
C GLY A 374 -27.79 -4.74 -21.94
N ALA A 375 -27.73 -5.19 -20.68
CA ALA A 375 -27.19 -6.52 -20.33
C ALA A 375 -28.30 -7.57 -20.31
N ASP A 376 -28.03 -8.76 -20.86
CA ASP A 376 -28.96 -9.90 -20.90
C ASP A 376 -29.49 -10.31 -19.52
N TRP A 377 -28.70 -10.06 -18.47
CA TRP A 377 -29.02 -10.46 -17.11
C TRP A 377 -29.91 -9.41 -16.43
N GLY A 378 -31.17 -9.28 -16.86
CA GLY A 378 -32.11 -8.26 -16.37
C GLY A 378 -32.30 -8.19 -14.84
N TRP A 379 -31.98 -9.27 -14.11
CA TRP A 379 -31.96 -9.29 -12.64
C TRP A 379 -30.81 -8.47 -12.01
N LEU A 380 -29.77 -8.09 -12.76
CA LEU A 380 -28.69 -7.21 -12.30
C LEU A 380 -29.20 -5.84 -11.85
N SER A 381 -30.24 -5.31 -12.51
CA SER A 381 -30.92 -4.09 -12.07
C SER A 381 -31.47 -4.22 -10.64
N ILE A 382 -32.01 -5.39 -10.28
CA ILE A 382 -32.47 -5.71 -8.92
C ILE A 382 -31.27 -5.86 -7.98
N ALA A 383 -30.21 -6.55 -8.39
CA ALA A 383 -29.00 -6.71 -7.57
C ALA A 383 -28.35 -5.36 -7.21
N VAL A 384 -28.23 -4.43 -8.16
CA VAL A 384 -27.70 -3.07 -7.91
C VAL A 384 -28.68 -2.22 -7.07
N ALA A 385 -29.99 -2.44 -7.20
CA ALA A 385 -30.97 -1.84 -6.28
C ALA A 385 -30.81 -2.38 -4.84
N VAL A 386 -30.61 -3.69 -4.65
CA VAL A 386 -30.34 -4.29 -3.33
C VAL A 386 -28.99 -3.83 -2.77
N SER A 387 -27.96 -3.64 -3.61
CA SER A 387 -26.67 -3.09 -3.16
C SER A 387 -26.79 -1.65 -2.66
N THR A 388 -27.83 -0.91 -3.09
CA THR A 388 -28.18 0.42 -2.56
C THR A 388 -28.70 0.32 -1.12
N VAL A 389 -29.58 -0.64 -0.83
CA VAL A 389 -30.02 -0.95 0.53
C VAL A 389 -28.82 -1.36 1.39
N ALA A 390 -28.00 -2.31 0.91
CA ALA A 390 -26.78 -2.77 1.58
C ALA A 390 -25.81 -1.62 1.94
N THR A 391 -25.57 -0.71 1.01
CA THR A 391 -24.73 0.48 1.24
C THR A 391 -25.34 1.38 2.32
N THR A 392 -26.66 1.58 2.29
CA THR A 392 -27.38 2.39 3.28
C THR A 392 -27.25 1.80 4.68
N LEU A 393 -27.32 0.47 4.82
CA LEU A 393 -27.09 -0.23 6.10
C LEU A 393 -25.64 -0.06 6.59
N LEU A 394 -24.64 -0.25 5.72
CA LEU A 394 -23.23 -0.02 6.07
C LEU A 394 -22.96 1.44 6.48
N MET A 395 -23.60 2.40 5.81
CA MET A 395 -23.49 3.81 6.14
C MET A 395 -24.19 4.18 7.44
N ALA A 396 -25.37 3.62 7.72
CA ALA A 396 -26.02 3.78 9.02
C ALA A 396 -25.18 3.18 10.16
N ARG A 397 -24.58 2.00 9.94
CA ARG A 397 -23.65 1.38 10.91
C ARG A 397 -22.39 2.22 11.12
N PHE A 398 -21.80 2.74 10.05
CA PHE A 398 -20.67 3.68 10.11
C PHE A 398 -21.01 4.93 10.92
N LEU A 399 -22.14 5.58 10.63
CA LEU A 399 -22.60 6.77 11.35
C LEU A 399 -22.90 6.45 12.81
N TRP A 400 -23.52 5.30 13.10
CA TRP A 400 -23.78 4.86 14.47
C TRP A 400 -22.49 4.72 15.28
N VAL A 401 -21.49 4.00 14.75
CA VAL A 401 -20.18 3.83 15.39
C VAL A 401 -19.46 5.18 15.55
N THR A 402 -19.44 6.00 14.48
CA THR A 402 -18.74 7.29 14.44
C THR A 402 -19.38 8.32 15.38
N ALA A 403 -20.69 8.28 15.57
CA ALA A 403 -21.39 9.12 16.56
C ALA A 403 -20.99 8.82 18.00
N HIS A 404 -20.58 7.58 18.32
CA HIS A 404 -20.17 7.16 19.67
C HIS A 404 -18.68 7.40 19.98
N ILE A 405 -17.91 7.96 19.04
CA ILE A 405 -16.54 8.41 19.31
C ILE A 405 -16.57 9.52 20.36
N ARG A 406 -15.84 9.38 21.46
CA ARG A 406 -15.63 10.50 22.39
C ARG A 406 -14.69 11.51 21.73
N PRO A 407 -15.13 12.77 21.51
CA PRO A 407 -14.27 13.78 20.91
C PRO A 407 -13.26 14.30 21.94
N HIS A 408 -12.05 14.59 21.46
CA HIS A 408 -10.99 15.25 22.20
C HIS A 408 -10.48 16.39 21.31
N PRO A 409 -11.14 17.57 21.33
CA PRO A 409 -10.81 18.67 20.43
C PRO A 409 -9.39 19.18 20.63
N GLU A 410 -8.66 19.36 19.53
CA GLU A 410 -7.29 19.86 19.47
C GLU A 410 -7.23 21.17 18.66
N THR A 411 -6.27 22.03 18.96
CA THR A 411 -6.00 23.22 18.15
C THR A 411 -5.38 22.83 16.79
N GLY A 412 -5.53 23.69 15.78
CA GLY A 412 -4.98 23.43 14.43
C GLY A 412 -5.89 22.66 13.47
N TYR A 413 -7.03 22.12 13.91
CA TYR A 413 -7.99 21.41 13.05
C TYR A 413 -8.90 22.30 12.17
N THR A 414 -8.65 23.61 12.12
CA THR A 414 -9.37 24.57 11.26
C THR A 414 -9.12 24.32 9.77
N TRP A 415 -7.86 24.24 9.35
CA TRP A 415 -7.48 23.94 7.96
C TRP A 415 -7.90 22.53 7.49
N PRO A 416 -7.70 21.45 8.29
CA PRO A 416 -8.31 20.14 8.04
C PRO A 416 -9.83 20.21 7.85
N GLY A 417 -10.55 21.01 8.66
CA GLY A 417 -11.98 21.24 8.51
C GLY A 417 -12.37 21.97 7.23
N ALA A 418 -11.64 23.03 6.86
CA ALA A 418 -11.86 23.78 5.63
C ALA A 418 -11.60 22.93 4.38
N ALA A 419 -10.50 22.17 4.36
CA ALA A 419 -10.17 21.25 3.26
C ALA A 419 -11.22 20.14 3.11
N TRP A 420 -11.75 19.62 4.23
CA TRP A 420 -12.86 18.67 4.21
C TRP A 420 -14.18 19.27 3.70
N ALA A 421 -14.47 20.54 4.05
CA ALA A 421 -15.65 21.24 3.55
C ALA A 421 -15.63 21.38 2.01
N VAL A 422 -14.45 21.56 1.39
CA VAL A 422 -14.31 21.56 -0.08
C VAL A 422 -14.83 20.25 -0.69
N LEU A 423 -14.53 19.09 -0.11
CA LEU A 423 -15.06 17.81 -0.61
C LEU A 423 -16.57 17.70 -0.46
N ILE A 424 -17.15 18.19 0.65
CA ILE A 424 -18.61 18.22 0.83
C ILE A 424 -19.26 19.12 -0.23
N THR A 425 -18.72 20.33 -0.43
CA THR A 425 -19.20 21.27 -1.44
C THR A 425 -19.13 20.67 -2.84
N LEU A 426 -18.03 20.01 -3.22
CA LEU A 426 -17.92 19.32 -4.50
C LEU A 426 -18.94 18.17 -4.64
N VAL A 427 -19.12 17.36 -3.59
CA VAL A 427 -20.11 16.25 -3.56
C VAL A 427 -21.56 16.75 -3.69
N LEU A 428 -21.86 17.93 -3.14
CA LEU A 428 -23.16 18.60 -3.20
C LEU A 428 -23.39 19.37 -4.51
N LEU A 429 -22.36 19.94 -5.12
CA LEU A 429 -22.47 20.64 -6.42
C LEU A 429 -22.52 19.68 -7.61
N PHE A 430 -21.88 18.51 -7.50
CA PHE A 430 -21.84 17.48 -8.55
C PHE A 430 -23.18 17.22 -9.26
N PRO A 431 -24.35 17.12 -8.58
CA PRO A 431 -25.62 16.82 -9.25
C PRO A 431 -26.15 17.94 -10.14
N PHE A 432 -25.70 19.17 -9.91
CA PHE A 432 -26.07 20.36 -10.66
C PHE A 432 -25.05 20.67 -11.77
N LEU A 433 -23.81 20.20 -11.61
CA LEU A 433 -22.73 20.36 -12.58
C LEU A 433 -22.69 19.23 -13.63
N LEU A 434 -23.05 18.00 -13.25
CA LEU A 434 -22.85 16.79 -14.04
C LEU A 434 -24.11 15.89 -14.11
N GLY A 435 -25.25 16.34 -13.57
CA GLY A 435 -26.46 15.53 -13.44
C GLY A 435 -27.68 16.16 -14.07
N GLU A 436 -28.47 15.34 -14.76
CA GLU A 436 -29.78 15.73 -15.28
C GLU A 436 -30.84 15.75 -14.16
N PRO A 437 -31.89 16.60 -14.27
CA PRO A 437 -32.98 16.63 -13.29
C PRO A 437 -33.67 15.28 -13.05
N ALA A 438 -33.76 14.42 -14.08
CA ALA A 438 -34.30 13.07 -13.98
C ALA A 438 -33.47 12.14 -13.06
N ALA A 439 -32.19 12.43 -12.90
CA ALA A 439 -31.32 11.69 -11.99
C ALA A 439 -31.51 12.10 -10.52
N TRP A 440 -31.99 13.30 -10.23
CA TRP A 440 -32.04 13.87 -8.88
C TRP A 440 -32.93 13.09 -7.90
N THR A 441 -33.98 12.41 -8.37
CA THR A 441 -34.88 11.59 -7.54
C THR A 441 -34.56 10.09 -7.58
N THR A 442 -33.54 9.69 -8.34
CA THR A 442 -33.17 8.28 -8.50
C THR A 442 -32.78 7.66 -7.16
N ASN A 443 -33.21 6.42 -6.93
CA ASN A 443 -33.03 5.65 -5.69
C ASN A 443 -33.74 6.20 -4.42
N ALA A 444 -34.64 7.18 -4.52
CA ALA A 444 -35.42 7.65 -3.37
C ALA A 444 -36.07 6.50 -2.56
N ALA A 445 -36.76 5.58 -3.24
CA ALA A 445 -37.42 4.44 -2.61
C ALA A 445 -36.44 3.41 -2.01
N THR A 446 -35.34 3.08 -2.71
CA THR A 446 -34.39 2.06 -2.26
C THR A 446 -33.52 2.56 -1.10
N VAL A 447 -33.13 3.83 -1.10
CA VAL A 447 -32.47 4.47 0.04
C VAL A 447 -33.44 4.64 1.21
N GLY A 448 -34.68 5.06 0.95
CA GLY A 448 -35.74 5.15 1.98
C GLY A 448 -35.99 3.81 2.69
N ALA A 449 -36.10 2.72 1.93
CA ALA A 449 -36.21 1.36 2.47
C ALA A 449 -34.97 0.98 3.31
N GLY A 450 -33.76 1.29 2.82
CA GLY A 450 -32.52 1.06 3.57
C GLY A 450 -32.44 1.84 4.89
N ILE A 451 -32.92 3.09 4.90
CA ILE A 451 -33.02 3.90 6.14
C ILE A 451 -34.05 3.29 7.09
N GLY A 452 -35.21 2.87 6.61
CA GLY A 452 -36.24 2.22 7.43
C GLY A 452 -35.73 0.94 8.10
N ILE A 453 -35.07 0.07 7.34
CA ILE A 453 -34.44 -1.16 7.86
C ILE A 453 -33.33 -0.81 8.86
N ALA A 454 -32.46 0.17 8.56
CA ALA A 454 -31.41 0.60 9.48
C ALA A 454 -31.98 1.10 10.82
N VAL A 455 -33.02 1.93 10.80
CA VAL A 455 -33.68 2.45 12.00
C VAL A 455 -34.32 1.32 12.80
N ALA A 456 -34.98 0.36 12.16
CA ALA A 456 -35.54 -0.82 12.83
C ALA A 456 -34.44 -1.66 13.50
N VAL A 457 -33.38 -2.02 12.78
CA VAL A 457 -32.24 -2.79 13.30
C VAL A 457 -31.54 -2.06 14.45
N MET A 458 -31.30 -0.76 14.33
CA MET A 458 -30.69 0.05 15.39
C MET A 458 -31.59 0.17 16.62
N THR A 459 -32.90 0.23 16.45
CA THR A 459 -33.88 0.26 17.56
C THR A 459 -33.91 -1.07 18.30
N VAL A 460 -33.92 -2.20 17.57
CA VAL A 460 -33.79 -3.54 18.16
C VAL A 460 -32.46 -3.71 18.88
N ALA A 461 -31.34 -3.30 18.27
CA ALA A 461 -30.00 -3.40 18.88
C ALA A 461 -29.85 -2.53 20.15
N ARG A 462 -30.55 -1.40 20.25
CA ARG A 462 -30.63 -0.57 21.46
C ARG A 462 -31.48 -1.21 22.57
N ARG A 463 -32.63 -1.80 22.23
CA ARG A 463 -33.53 -2.44 23.20
C ARG A 463 -33.03 -3.80 23.69
N HIS A 464 -32.39 -4.57 22.81
CA HIS A 464 -31.92 -5.92 23.05
C HIS A 464 -30.42 -6.06 22.70
N PRO A 465 -29.52 -5.39 23.45
CA PRO A 465 -28.08 -5.40 23.14
C PRO A 465 -27.46 -6.81 23.16
N GLY A 466 -28.06 -7.76 23.88
CA GLY A 466 -27.65 -9.17 23.90
C GLY A 466 -27.75 -9.88 22.54
N LEU A 467 -28.60 -9.41 21.61
CA LEU A 467 -28.70 -9.97 20.26
C LEU A 467 -27.58 -9.48 19.34
N ALA A 468 -27.16 -8.21 19.47
CA ALA A 468 -26.17 -7.59 18.60
C ALA A 468 -24.72 -7.80 19.09
N ARG A 469 -24.50 -7.79 20.41
CA ARG A 469 -23.15 -7.92 21.02
C ARG A 469 -22.37 -9.17 20.55
N PRO A 470 -22.97 -10.38 20.43
CA PRO A 470 -22.24 -11.59 20.01
C PRO A 470 -21.82 -11.61 18.53
N LEU A 471 -22.36 -10.70 17.71
CA LEU A 471 -22.06 -10.59 16.28
C LEU A 471 -20.97 -9.54 16.01
N VAL A 472 -20.99 -8.42 16.74
CA VAL A 472 -20.00 -7.35 16.58
C VAL A 472 -18.61 -7.85 16.98
N GLY A 473 -17.63 -7.71 16.08
CA GLY A 473 -16.25 -8.16 16.28
C GLY A 473 -16.01 -9.67 16.14
N ARG A 474 -17.05 -10.47 15.89
CA ARG A 474 -16.93 -11.94 15.70
C ARG A 474 -16.06 -12.30 14.49
N ILE A 475 -16.09 -11.47 13.45
CA ILE A 475 -15.19 -11.57 12.29
C ILE A 475 -14.23 -10.38 12.36
N PRO A 476 -12.91 -10.61 12.55
CA PRO A 476 -11.94 -9.52 12.62
C PRO A 476 -11.76 -8.84 11.25
N PRO A 477 -11.24 -7.61 11.21
CA PRO A 477 -10.83 -6.98 9.95
C PRO A 477 -9.84 -7.87 9.21
N GLY A 478 -10.08 -8.10 7.92
CA GLY A 478 -9.28 -9.01 7.09
C GLY A 478 -9.76 -10.47 7.10
N ASP A 479 -10.87 -10.77 7.80
CA ASP A 479 -11.74 -11.95 7.64
C ASP A 479 -11.07 -13.28 7.20
N LEU A 480 -10.98 -13.54 5.89
CA LEU A 480 -10.43 -14.77 5.32
C LEU A 480 -8.97 -15.00 5.72
N LEU A 481 -8.23 -13.96 6.11
CA LEU A 481 -6.86 -14.10 6.61
C LEU A 481 -6.78 -15.09 7.79
N GLY A 482 -7.80 -15.16 8.64
CA GLY A 482 -7.84 -16.14 9.73
C GLY A 482 -7.91 -17.59 9.22
N LEU A 483 -8.73 -17.84 8.19
CA LEU A 483 -8.87 -19.14 7.53
C LEU A 483 -7.62 -19.49 6.72
N ILE A 484 -7.12 -18.55 5.92
CA ILE A 484 -5.91 -18.71 5.09
C ILE A 484 -4.68 -18.96 5.98
N GLN A 485 -4.56 -18.27 7.11
CA GLN A 485 -3.46 -18.51 8.06
C GLN A 485 -3.51 -19.93 8.63
N GLN A 486 -4.69 -20.47 8.94
CA GLN A 486 -4.84 -21.87 9.38
C GLN A 486 -4.44 -22.86 8.27
N ILE A 487 -4.88 -22.63 7.04
CA ILE A 487 -4.54 -23.47 5.88
C ILE A 487 -3.03 -23.42 5.59
N LEU A 488 -2.41 -22.24 5.60
CA LEU A 488 -0.96 -22.08 5.39
C LEU A 488 -0.14 -22.75 6.50
N LEU A 489 -0.55 -22.63 7.76
CA LEU A 489 0.11 -23.31 8.88
C LEU A 489 -0.02 -24.83 8.75
N ALA A 490 -1.18 -25.35 8.34
CA ALA A 490 -1.35 -26.77 8.05
C ALA A 490 -0.44 -27.21 6.90
N LEU A 491 -0.40 -26.48 5.78
CA LEU A 491 0.46 -26.78 4.63
C LEU A 491 1.96 -26.78 5.00
N VAL A 492 2.43 -25.80 5.79
CA VAL A 492 3.82 -25.77 6.29
C VAL A 492 4.08 -26.96 7.20
N TRP A 493 3.16 -27.31 8.11
CA TRP A 493 3.31 -28.46 9.00
C TRP A 493 3.36 -29.79 8.23
N TYR A 494 2.45 -29.99 7.26
CA TYR A 494 2.49 -31.16 6.36
C TYR A 494 3.76 -31.19 5.51
N GLY A 495 4.21 -30.05 4.98
CA GLY A 495 5.45 -29.95 4.21
C GLY A 495 6.68 -30.35 5.04
N LEU A 496 6.78 -29.85 6.28
CA LEU A 496 7.84 -30.24 7.22
C LEU A 496 7.75 -31.73 7.62
N ALA A 497 6.53 -32.26 7.80
CA ALA A 497 6.33 -33.68 8.07
C ALA A 497 6.75 -34.58 6.90
N ILE A 498 6.44 -34.17 5.65
CA ILE A 498 6.87 -34.87 4.43
C ILE A 498 8.39 -34.81 4.28
N LEU A 499 9.01 -33.63 4.45
CA LEU A 499 10.48 -33.48 4.43
C LEU A 499 11.16 -34.34 5.49
N GLY A 500 10.62 -34.36 6.72
CA GLY A 500 11.11 -35.22 7.80
C GLY A 500 10.95 -36.72 7.49
N PHE A 501 9.82 -37.13 6.89
CA PHE A 501 9.59 -38.51 6.45
C PHE A 501 10.56 -38.93 5.34
N VAL A 502 10.75 -38.08 4.33
CA VAL A 502 11.69 -38.33 3.22
C VAL A 502 13.13 -38.40 3.73
N GLY A 503 13.55 -37.50 4.63
CA GLY A 503 14.86 -37.54 5.27
C GLY A 503 15.07 -38.82 6.09
N ALA A 504 14.07 -39.23 6.88
CA ALA A 504 14.12 -40.48 7.65
C ALA A 504 14.11 -41.74 6.75
N LEU A 505 13.43 -41.70 5.60
CA LEU A 505 13.45 -42.77 4.61
C LEU A 505 14.82 -42.86 3.92
N TYR A 506 15.39 -41.73 3.51
CA TYR A 506 16.73 -41.64 2.94
C TYR A 506 17.77 -42.22 3.90
N ALA A 507 17.80 -41.77 5.16
CA ALA A 507 18.73 -42.27 6.18
C ALA A 507 18.58 -43.79 6.44
N ARG A 508 17.38 -44.36 6.33
CA ARG A 508 17.17 -45.82 6.41
C ARG A 508 17.67 -46.57 5.18
N ILE A 509 17.54 -45.98 3.99
CA ILE A 509 18.06 -46.55 2.74
C ILE A 509 19.58 -46.50 2.76
N GLU A 510 20.16 -45.35 3.09
CA GLU A 510 21.59 -45.14 3.29
C GLU A 510 22.16 -46.14 4.30
N ALA A 511 21.63 -46.21 5.52
CA ALA A 511 22.09 -47.17 6.53
C ALA A 511 21.98 -48.64 6.09
N ARG A 512 20.98 -49.00 5.27
CA ARG A 512 20.87 -50.34 4.68
C ARG A 512 21.89 -50.58 3.56
N LEU A 513 22.16 -49.57 2.73
CA LEU A 513 23.18 -49.63 1.69
C LEU A 513 24.58 -49.71 2.29
N THR A 514 24.91 -48.90 3.30
CA THR A 514 26.17 -48.99 4.05
C THR A 514 26.30 -50.36 4.72
N GLN A 515 25.27 -50.85 5.43
CA GLN A 515 25.33 -52.21 5.99
C GLN A 515 25.45 -53.33 4.93
N ALA A 516 24.89 -53.15 3.74
CA ALA A 516 25.04 -54.12 2.65
C ALA A 516 26.45 -54.05 2.05
N PHE A 517 26.98 -52.85 1.86
CA PHE A 517 28.36 -52.60 1.44
C PHE A 517 29.35 -53.21 2.44
N ASP A 518 29.21 -52.90 3.72
CA ASP A 518 30.05 -53.44 4.79
C ASP A 518 29.95 -54.98 4.86
N ARG A 519 28.78 -55.59 4.65
CA ARG A 519 28.68 -57.07 4.59
C ARG A 519 29.36 -57.70 3.38
N VAL A 520 29.49 -56.97 2.27
CA VAL A 520 30.14 -57.46 1.04
C VAL A 520 31.64 -57.18 1.06
N PHE A 521 32.07 -56.08 1.68
CA PHE A 521 33.45 -55.58 1.61
C PHE A 521 34.23 -55.62 2.94
N ALA A 522 33.58 -55.87 4.09
CA ALA A 522 34.24 -55.92 5.41
C ALA A 522 34.35 -57.34 5.99
N GLN A 523 35.23 -58.16 5.40
CA GLN A 523 36.07 -59.13 6.13
C GLN A 523 37.50 -59.13 5.55
N PRO A 524 38.53 -59.47 6.35
CA PRO A 524 39.62 -58.50 6.54
C PRO A 524 40.92 -58.77 5.78
N THR A 525 41.60 -57.65 5.44
CA THR A 525 43.05 -57.48 5.35
C THR A 525 43.89 -58.55 4.62
N SER A 526 43.88 -58.53 3.28
CA SER A 526 45.11 -58.61 2.48
C SER A 526 44.89 -58.21 1.00
N ASP A 527 45.86 -57.49 0.45
CA ASP A 527 46.23 -57.28 -0.98
C ASP A 527 45.22 -56.77 -2.02
N ALA A 528 43.91 -56.71 -1.77
CA ALA A 528 42.96 -56.12 -2.73
C ALA A 528 43.25 -54.61 -3.00
N GLU A 529 43.74 -53.89 -1.98
CA GLU A 529 44.00 -52.45 -2.08
C GLU A 529 45.23 -52.10 -2.93
N GLN A 530 46.21 -53.01 -3.07
CA GLN A 530 47.33 -52.82 -4.00
C GLN A 530 46.88 -52.99 -5.46
N GLY A 531 45.99 -53.95 -5.74
CA GLY A 531 45.44 -54.17 -7.08
C GLY A 531 44.68 -52.95 -7.62
N LEU A 532 43.90 -52.27 -6.77
CA LEU A 532 43.15 -51.07 -7.14
C LEU A 532 44.01 -49.80 -7.24
N ARG A 533 45.17 -49.75 -6.57
CA ARG A 533 46.14 -48.65 -6.69
C ARG A 533 47.00 -48.73 -7.96
N ALA A 534 46.94 -49.83 -8.71
CA ALA A 534 47.52 -49.91 -10.05
C ALA A 534 46.74 -48.99 -11.01
N TRP A 535 47.30 -47.80 -11.25
CA TRP A 535 46.77 -46.73 -12.12
C TRP A 535 46.09 -47.19 -13.43
N PRO A 536 46.55 -48.23 -14.17
CA PRO A 536 45.88 -48.69 -15.38
C PRO A 536 44.41 -49.12 -15.19
N VAL A 537 44.06 -49.72 -14.05
CA VAL A 537 42.70 -50.26 -13.83
C VAL A 537 41.70 -49.14 -13.52
N ALA A 538 42.07 -48.21 -12.63
CA ALA A 538 41.26 -47.04 -12.33
C ALA A 538 41.09 -46.13 -13.57
N GLY A 539 42.17 -45.96 -14.36
CA GLY A 539 42.13 -45.22 -15.62
C GLY A 539 41.19 -45.88 -16.64
N ALA A 540 41.28 -47.19 -16.84
CA ALA A 540 40.39 -47.92 -17.73
C ALA A 540 38.92 -47.83 -17.31
N LEU A 541 38.64 -47.86 -16.00
CA LEU A 541 37.26 -47.78 -15.47
C LEU A 541 36.67 -46.37 -15.62
N TRP A 542 37.46 -45.31 -15.40
CA TRP A 542 37.05 -43.93 -15.68
C TRP A 542 36.90 -43.65 -17.18
N LEU A 543 37.75 -44.23 -18.04
CA LEU A 543 37.59 -44.15 -19.49
C LEU A 543 36.35 -44.92 -19.98
N ALA A 544 36.00 -46.05 -19.35
CA ALA A 544 34.77 -46.78 -19.67
C ALA A 544 33.51 -46.01 -19.26
N VAL A 545 33.50 -45.40 -18.06
CA VAL A 545 32.40 -44.53 -17.60
C VAL A 545 32.31 -43.27 -18.45
N GLY A 546 33.43 -42.62 -18.75
CA GLY A 546 33.49 -41.45 -19.64
C GLY A 546 33.02 -41.79 -21.06
N GLY A 547 33.41 -42.96 -21.59
CA GLY A 547 32.96 -43.47 -22.88
C GLY A 547 31.47 -43.79 -22.91
N LEU A 548 30.92 -44.41 -21.85
CA LEU A 548 29.48 -44.65 -21.71
C LEU A 548 28.68 -43.34 -21.62
N LEU A 549 29.17 -42.33 -20.89
CA LEU A 549 28.56 -41.01 -20.83
C LEU A 549 28.65 -40.29 -22.19
N PHE A 550 29.77 -40.40 -22.90
CA PHE A 550 29.93 -39.83 -24.24
C PHE A 550 29.00 -40.50 -25.27
N VAL A 551 28.84 -41.83 -25.21
CA VAL A 551 27.87 -42.58 -26.02
C VAL A 551 26.43 -42.23 -25.63
N ALA A 552 26.12 -42.01 -24.35
CA ALA A 552 24.80 -41.58 -23.91
C ALA A 552 24.45 -40.14 -24.38
N VAL A 553 25.44 -39.25 -24.45
CA VAL A 553 25.28 -37.89 -24.98
C VAL A 553 25.11 -37.90 -26.51
N LEU A 554 25.87 -38.73 -27.23
CA LEU A 554 25.73 -38.86 -28.70
C LEU A 554 24.48 -39.65 -29.12
N GLY A 555 24.07 -40.65 -28.34
CA GLY A 555 22.84 -41.42 -28.55
C GLY A 555 21.57 -40.72 -28.06
N GLY A 556 21.69 -39.50 -27.51
CA GLY A 556 20.59 -38.71 -26.97
C GLY A 556 20.08 -37.60 -27.90
N ALA A 557 20.47 -37.59 -29.18
CA ALA A 557 19.92 -36.67 -30.16
C ALA A 557 18.54 -37.16 -30.63
N PRO A 558 17.44 -36.37 -30.48
CA PRO A 558 16.17 -36.71 -31.09
C PRO A 558 16.28 -36.59 -32.61
N GLU A 559 15.72 -37.57 -33.31
CA GLU A 559 15.74 -37.66 -34.77
C GLU A 559 14.87 -36.54 -35.38
N ILE A 560 15.52 -35.45 -35.82
CA ILE A 560 14.86 -34.42 -36.62
C ILE A 560 14.67 -35.00 -38.02
N LEU A 561 13.50 -35.60 -38.26
CA LEU A 561 13.06 -35.99 -39.58
C LEU A 561 13.09 -34.76 -40.52
N PRO A 562 13.73 -34.85 -41.71
CA PRO A 562 13.54 -33.84 -42.74
C PRO A 562 12.08 -33.91 -43.26
N PRO A 563 11.52 -32.81 -43.78
CA PRO A 563 10.17 -32.82 -44.31
C PRO A 563 10.05 -33.78 -45.51
N GLU A 564 8.93 -34.52 -45.58
CA GLU A 564 8.64 -35.38 -46.72
C GLU A 564 8.64 -34.58 -48.04
N PRO A 565 9.33 -35.06 -49.09
CA PRO A 565 9.13 -34.52 -50.43
C PRO A 565 7.74 -34.94 -50.94
N ALA A 566 6.99 -33.99 -51.49
CA ALA A 566 5.67 -34.26 -52.08
C ALA A 566 5.74 -35.40 -53.14
N PRO A 567 4.72 -36.27 -53.21
CA PRO A 567 4.75 -37.44 -54.08
C PRO A 567 4.82 -37.04 -55.56
N ARG A 568 5.93 -37.40 -56.21
CA ARG A 568 6.01 -37.38 -57.68
C ARG A 568 5.22 -38.56 -58.22
N GLY A 569 4.08 -38.28 -58.85
CA GLY A 569 3.34 -39.28 -59.62
C GLY A 569 4.17 -39.82 -60.78
N GLU A 570 4.05 -41.12 -61.04
CA GLU A 570 4.71 -41.80 -62.14
C GLU A 570 4.15 -41.33 -63.50
N ILE A 571 5.01 -41.31 -64.53
CA ILE A 571 4.62 -41.10 -65.92
C ILE A 571 4.88 -42.41 -66.69
N ALA A 572 3.83 -43.04 -67.20
CA ALA A 572 3.92 -43.98 -68.33
C ALA A 572 2.56 -44.17 -69.04
N ALA A 573 2.43 -43.62 -70.26
CA ALA A 573 1.48 -43.95 -71.35
C ALA A 573 -0.04 -44.11 -71.01
N THR A 574 -0.98 -43.43 -71.69
CA THR A 574 -1.16 -43.46 -73.17
C THR A 574 -1.72 -42.15 -73.78
N SER A 575 -1.76 -42.11 -75.11
CA SER A 575 -2.08 -40.99 -76.03
C SER A 575 -3.60 -40.89 -76.37
N PRO A 576 -4.07 -39.97 -77.23
CA PRO A 576 -4.27 -38.52 -77.07
C PRO A 576 -5.78 -38.12 -77.24
N VAL A 577 -6.14 -36.83 -77.20
CA VAL A 577 -7.23 -36.18 -78.01
C VAL A 577 -7.26 -34.65 -77.76
N GLU A 578 -7.70 -33.91 -78.80
CA GLU A 578 -8.03 -32.47 -78.94
C GLU A 578 -8.66 -31.77 -77.70
N ALA A 579 -8.66 -30.44 -77.51
CA ALA A 579 -7.95 -29.25 -78.05
C ALA A 579 -8.29 -28.05 -77.09
N ASP A 580 -8.00 -26.75 -77.27
CA ASP A 580 -7.42 -25.95 -78.37
C ASP A 580 -6.82 -24.63 -77.82
N LEU A 581 -6.33 -23.72 -78.68
CA LEU A 581 -6.01 -22.30 -78.40
C LEU A 581 -6.83 -21.38 -79.32
N PRO A 582 -7.20 -20.15 -78.90
CA PRO A 582 -6.38 -18.96 -79.24
C PRO A 582 -6.48 -17.84 -78.16
N SER A 583 -5.74 -16.74 -78.08
CA SER A 583 -4.52 -16.14 -78.66
C SER A 583 -4.42 -14.72 -78.04
N GLU A 584 -3.23 -14.09 -78.03
CA GLU A 584 -2.98 -12.70 -77.56
C GLU A 584 -3.56 -11.61 -78.53
N PRO A 585 -3.16 -10.29 -78.55
CA PRO A 585 -2.27 -9.46 -77.70
C PRO A 585 -2.72 -7.98 -77.44
N GLY A 586 -1.90 -7.18 -76.72
CA GLY A 586 -2.01 -5.70 -76.77
C GLY A 586 -1.05 -4.86 -75.90
N VAL A 587 -0.03 -4.24 -76.53
CA VAL A 587 0.97 -3.26 -76.01
C VAL A 587 0.33 -1.87 -75.67
N VAL A 588 0.88 -0.84 -75.00
CA VAL A 588 2.24 -0.19 -74.86
C VAL A 588 2.32 0.47 -73.43
N GLY A 589 3.46 0.69 -72.73
CA GLY A 589 4.43 1.81 -72.94
C GLY A 589 5.25 2.24 -71.70
N VAL A 590 6.43 2.86 -71.94
CA VAL A 590 7.64 3.12 -71.07
C VAL A 590 8.30 4.43 -71.59
N PRO A 591 9.07 5.31 -70.86
CA PRO A 591 10.01 5.16 -69.70
C PRO A 591 9.72 6.09 -68.48
N GLY A 592 10.57 6.30 -67.45
CA GLY A 592 11.88 5.72 -67.07
C GLY A 592 12.67 6.54 -66.00
N ASP A 593 14.00 6.38 -66.00
CA ASP A 593 15.09 7.08 -65.28
C ASP A 593 15.61 6.56 -63.91
N GLU A 594 16.82 6.00 -64.00
CA GLU A 594 17.86 5.62 -63.03
C GLU A 594 18.66 6.84 -62.47
N PRO A 595 19.78 6.70 -61.69
CA PRO A 595 20.21 5.66 -60.75
C PRO A 595 20.74 6.21 -59.39
N LEU A 596 21.17 5.31 -58.49
CA LEU A 596 22.14 5.60 -57.42
C LEU A 596 23.56 5.75 -57.98
N PRO A 597 24.46 6.52 -57.32
CA PRO A 597 25.69 5.88 -56.87
C PRO A 597 26.24 6.33 -55.51
N SER A 598 27.21 5.55 -55.02
CA SER A 598 27.97 5.66 -53.78
C SER A 598 29.08 6.72 -53.77
N SER A 599 29.46 7.21 -52.59
CA SER A 599 30.88 7.40 -52.21
C SER A 599 31.09 7.72 -50.72
N LEU A 600 32.09 7.08 -50.11
CA LEU A 600 32.84 7.58 -48.95
C LEU A 600 33.98 8.49 -49.47
N PRO A 601 34.56 9.34 -48.60
CA PRO A 601 35.98 9.12 -48.32
C PRO A 601 36.37 9.26 -46.83
N ASP A 602 37.53 8.68 -46.51
CA ASP A 602 38.26 8.73 -45.24
C ASP A 602 39.29 9.90 -45.19
N VAL A 603 40.06 9.90 -44.09
CA VAL A 603 41.47 10.35 -43.88
C VAL A 603 41.74 11.73 -43.24
N ASP A 604 42.75 11.72 -42.36
CA ASP A 604 43.58 12.78 -41.74
C ASP A 604 42.94 13.64 -40.61
N ALA A 605 43.35 13.60 -39.33
CA ALA A 605 44.56 13.16 -38.59
C ALA A 605 45.79 14.11 -38.62
N GLU A 606 46.06 14.76 -37.48
CA GLU A 606 47.37 15.13 -36.86
C GLU A 606 47.09 16.09 -35.66
N THR A 607 47.29 15.69 -34.39
CA THR A 607 48.49 15.92 -33.53
C THR A 607 48.84 17.40 -33.27
N ASP A 608 49.06 17.86 -32.03
CA ASP A 608 50.31 17.57 -31.29
C ASP A 608 50.28 17.88 -29.76
N ARG A 609 51.20 17.24 -29.02
CA ARG A 609 51.79 17.46 -27.65
C ARG A 609 50.97 18.07 -26.49
N ALA A 610 50.92 17.54 -25.25
CA ALA A 610 51.82 16.75 -24.37
C ALA A 610 52.73 17.56 -23.39
N SER A 611 52.54 17.34 -22.07
CA SER A 611 53.47 17.48 -20.91
C SER A 611 52.62 17.58 -19.62
N ALA A 612 52.44 16.59 -18.73
CA ALA A 612 53.36 15.77 -17.92
C ALA A 612 53.76 16.38 -16.56
N LEU A 613 53.79 15.50 -15.54
CA LEU A 613 54.40 15.59 -14.17
C LEU A 613 53.52 16.04 -12.96
N GLU A 614 53.42 15.12 -11.98
CA GLU A 614 53.05 15.30 -10.56
C GLU A 614 54.34 15.65 -9.72
N PRO A 615 54.37 15.71 -8.35
CA PRO A 615 53.33 15.64 -7.30
C PRO A 615 53.44 16.73 -6.16
N SER A 616 52.62 16.54 -5.09
CA SER A 616 52.52 17.21 -3.76
C SER A 616 53.86 17.51 -2.99
N PRO A 617 53.95 18.28 -1.85
CA PRO A 617 52.89 18.74 -0.90
C PRO A 617 53.09 20.12 -0.18
N ARG A 618 52.25 20.37 0.87
CA ARG A 618 52.42 21.21 2.11
C ARG A 618 51.93 22.68 2.19
N SER A 619 50.94 22.85 3.08
CA SER A 619 50.77 23.85 4.17
C SER A 619 51.18 25.31 4.01
N GLU A 620 50.22 26.20 4.28
CA GLU A 620 50.45 27.34 5.19
C GLU A 620 49.21 27.58 6.07
N THR A 621 49.46 28.05 7.30
CA THR A 621 48.48 28.26 8.40
C THR A 621 48.60 29.69 8.91
N SER A 622 47.70 30.10 9.82
CA SER A 622 47.53 31.46 10.35
C SER A 622 46.79 32.40 9.37
N GLU A 623 45.89 33.29 9.81
CA GLU A 623 45.73 33.82 11.17
C GLU A 623 44.33 34.46 11.38
N VAL A 624 43.42 33.82 12.13
CA VAL A 624 42.42 34.47 13.05
C VAL A 624 41.90 33.40 14.04
N ASP A 625 42.72 32.99 15.00
CA ASP A 625 42.26 32.31 16.22
C ASP A 625 42.33 33.32 17.38
N ALA A 626 41.20 33.97 17.68
CA ALA A 626 41.10 34.95 18.77
C ALA A 626 39.66 35.13 19.31
N ALA A 627 38.92 34.03 19.48
CA ALA A 627 37.64 34.00 20.21
C ALA A 627 37.38 32.59 20.78
N ILE A 628 38.36 32.04 21.50
CA ILE A 628 38.33 30.69 22.08
C ILE A 628 37.71 30.71 23.48
N ALA A 629 36.87 29.71 23.75
CA ALA A 629 36.48 29.14 25.05
C ALA A 629 36.53 30.05 26.30
N ALA A 630 35.37 30.56 26.71
CA ALA A 630 35.10 30.99 28.08
C ALA A 630 33.58 30.96 28.38
N GLU A 631 32.99 29.77 28.57
CA GLU A 631 31.65 29.64 29.21
C GLU A 631 31.33 28.24 29.77
N THR A 632 32.33 27.36 29.90
CA THR A 632 32.19 26.02 30.51
C THR A 632 33.29 25.73 31.52
N GLU A 633 33.50 26.62 32.51
CA GLU A 633 34.18 26.30 33.79
C GLU A 633 34.12 27.50 34.77
N GLU A 634 32.94 27.87 35.27
CA GLU A 634 32.84 28.79 36.42
C GLU A 634 31.55 28.59 37.24
N ALA A 635 31.50 27.48 37.98
CA ALA A 635 30.42 27.19 38.95
C ALA A 635 30.91 26.33 40.12
N SER A 636 32.08 26.66 40.68
CA SER A 636 32.57 26.04 41.92
C SER A 636 33.47 27.00 42.72
N THR A 637 33.11 27.19 43.99
CA THR A 637 33.94 27.65 45.11
C THR A 637 34.57 29.06 45.06
N LEU A 638 33.95 29.99 45.79
CA LEU A 638 34.68 30.91 46.68
C LEU A 638 33.88 31.09 47.98
N ASP A 639 34.59 31.29 49.08
CA ASP A 639 34.19 30.75 50.39
C ASP A 639 33.59 31.76 51.39
N ALA A 640 32.96 31.19 52.43
CA ALA A 640 32.74 31.76 53.77
C ALA A 640 32.00 33.11 53.98
N GLN A 641 30.75 33.02 54.43
CA GLN A 641 30.31 33.69 55.67
C GLN A 641 29.02 33.08 56.26
N THR A 642 29.13 32.48 57.46
CA THR A 642 28.00 31.99 58.28
C THR A 642 27.49 33.12 59.19
N PRO A 643 26.21 33.09 59.60
CA PRO A 643 25.95 32.73 61.01
C PRO A 643 24.82 31.68 61.18
N ALA A 644 24.75 31.07 62.36
CA ALA A 644 24.09 29.78 62.58
C ALA A 644 22.72 29.84 63.28
N SER A 645 21.79 28.97 62.86
CA SER A 645 20.76 28.24 63.65
C SER A 645 19.74 27.62 62.66
N ALA A 646 19.15 26.42 62.83
CA ALA A 646 19.39 25.34 63.78
C ALA A 646 19.06 23.97 63.12
N ARG A 647 19.98 23.01 63.26
CA ARG A 647 19.77 21.63 63.77
C ARG A 647 18.41 20.91 63.52
N ASP A 648 18.47 19.84 62.71
CA ASP A 648 18.32 18.42 63.11
C ASP A 648 17.57 17.53 62.10
N ALA A 649 18.31 16.90 61.18
CA ALA A 649 17.99 15.61 60.54
C ALA A 649 19.28 15.02 59.91
N PRO A 650 19.57 13.70 60.05
CA PRO A 650 20.78 13.10 59.49
C PRO A 650 20.66 12.86 57.96
N PRO A 651 21.77 12.92 57.20
CA PRO A 651 21.76 12.57 55.79
C PRO A 651 21.64 11.05 55.62
N VAL A 652 20.80 10.60 54.68
CA VAL A 652 20.75 9.19 54.28
C VAL A 652 21.72 8.98 53.13
N ASP A 653 22.88 8.40 53.44
CA ASP A 653 23.88 7.98 52.46
C ASP A 653 23.31 6.91 51.52
N ALA A 654 23.22 7.25 50.23
CA ALA A 654 23.05 6.29 49.14
C ALA A 654 23.64 6.87 47.85
N VAL A 655 24.97 6.94 47.76
CA VAL A 655 25.65 7.11 46.46
C VAL A 655 25.32 5.87 45.64
N ALA A 656 24.43 6.01 44.65
CA ALA A 656 23.96 4.90 43.84
C ALA A 656 25.11 4.35 42.98
N VAL A 657 25.72 3.26 43.44
CA VAL A 657 26.72 2.51 42.68
C VAL A 657 26.10 2.06 41.35
N CYS A 658 26.77 2.38 40.25
CA CYS A 658 26.23 2.15 38.91
C CYS A 658 26.39 0.69 38.49
N ASP A 659 25.51 -0.17 38.98
CA ASP A 659 25.51 -1.61 38.70
C ASP A 659 24.47 -1.96 37.60
N PRO A 660 24.89 -2.53 36.45
CA PRO A 660 23.97 -2.94 35.39
C PRO A 660 23.17 -4.22 35.72
N GLU A 661 23.56 -5.02 36.72
CA GLU A 661 22.86 -6.24 37.12
C GLU A 661 21.73 -6.00 38.15
N ILE A 662 21.71 -4.83 38.80
CA ILE A 662 20.71 -4.46 39.81
C ILE A 662 19.69 -3.46 39.21
N PRO A 663 18.51 -3.90 38.73
CA PRO A 663 17.49 -2.99 38.22
C PRO A 663 16.77 -2.25 39.36
N PHE A 664 16.41 -0.99 39.12
CA PHE A 664 15.45 -0.28 39.97
C PHE A 664 14.05 -0.89 39.78
N VAL A 665 13.39 -1.29 40.86
CA VAL A 665 12.08 -1.97 40.81
C VAL A 665 10.98 -1.00 41.19
N PHE A 666 10.03 -0.79 40.28
CA PHE A 666 8.83 0.01 40.48
C PHE A 666 7.59 -0.90 40.52
N ALA A 667 6.68 -0.71 41.47
CA ALA A 667 5.63 -1.66 41.83
C ALA A 667 4.27 -1.01 42.14
N SER A 668 3.19 -1.69 41.79
CA SER A 668 1.80 -1.28 42.03
C SER A 668 1.50 -1.11 43.53
N PRO A 669 0.63 -0.15 43.94
CA PRO A 669 0.06 -0.11 45.28
C PRO A 669 -0.76 -1.38 45.60
N LYS A 670 -1.31 -2.06 44.59
CA LYS A 670 -2.30 -3.13 44.77
C LYS A 670 -1.70 -4.52 45.04
N GLY A 671 -0.37 -4.65 45.04
CA GLY A 671 0.31 -5.84 45.57
C GLY A 671 1.62 -6.22 44.85
N PRO A 672 2.43 -7.11 45.47
CA PRO A 672 3.82 -7.39 45.06
C PRO A 672 3.97 -8.13 43.71
N ALA A 673 2.86 -8.57 43.10
CA ALA A 673 2.86 -9.26 41.81
C ALA A 673 3.02 -8.31 40.61
N GLU A 674 2.58 -7.05 40.73
CA GLU A 674 2.62 -6.07 39.64
C GLU A 674 3.81 -5.13 39.78
N ARG A 675 4.98 -5.57 39.28
CA ARG A 675 6.22 -4.80 39.28
C ARG A 675 6.93 -4.77 37.92
N ILE A 676 7.78 -3.77 37.70
CA ILE A 676 8.65 -3.61 36.54
C ILE A 676 10.09 -3.32 37.01
N GLY A 677 11.06 -4.00 36.41
CA GLY A 677 12.49 -3.69 36.58
C GLY A 677 12.93 -2.69 35.51
N LEU A 678 13.63 -1.64 35.92
CA LEU A 678 14.11 -0.55 35.09
C LEU A 678 15.64 -0.46 35.25
N GLN A 679 16.38 -0.56 34.15
CA GLN A 679 17.84 -0.38 34.20
C GLN A 679 18.18 1.08 34.46
N ARG A 680 18.92 1.33 35.56
CA ARG A 680 19.41 2.67 35.93
C ARG A 680 20.79 2.98 35.35
N CYS A 681 21.50 1.96 34.87
CA CYS A 681 22.85 2.06 34.30
C CYS A 681 22.94 1.36 32.94
N VAL A 682 23.64 2.00 32.01
CA VAL A 682 23.90 1.49 30.66
C VAL A 682 25.38 1.65 30.35
N ARG A 683 25.96 0.68 29.63
CA ARG A 683 27.32 0.79 29.09
C ARG A 683 27.30 1.64 27.82
N ASP A 684 28.08 2.70 27.80
CA ASP A 684 28.26 3.57 26.65
C ASP A 684 28.91 2.79 25.48
N PRO A 685 28.37 2.84 24.24
CA PRO A 685 28.86 2.01 23.14
C PRO A 685 30.27 2.38 22.66
N ASP A 686 30.63 3.65 22.76
CA ASP A 686 31.85 4.21 22.13
C ASP A 686 33.02 4.25 23.12
N SER A 687 32.73 4.54 24.40
CA SER A 687 33.73 4.64 25.47
C SER A 687 33.80 3.41 26.39
N GLY A 688 32.78 2.54 26.36
CA GLY A 688 32.69 1.36 27.24
C GLY A 688 32.45 1.68 28.73
N ALA A 689 32.36 2.97 29.11
CA ALA A 689 32.10 3.41 30.47
C ALA A 689 30.65 3.12 30.91
N LEU A 690 30.42 2.98 32.22
CA LEU A 690 29.07 2.85 32.78
C LEU A 690 28.50 4.24 33.05
N ARG A 691 27.31 4.52 32.51
CA ARG A 691 26.61 5.79 32.68
C ARG A 691 25.28 5.57 33.40
N LEU A 692 25.04 6.35 34.46
CA LEU A 692 23.74 6.43 35.12
C LEU A 692 22.73 7.12 34.18
N LEU A 693 21.47 6.69 34.21
CA LEU A 693 20.37 7.31 33.48
C LEU A 693 19.51 8.17 34.42
N ASP A 694 19.18 9.39 33.99
CA ASP A 694 18.28 10.30 34.74
C ASP A 694 16.81 9.86 34.66
N ALA A 695 16.44 9.17 33.59
CA ALA A 695 15.08 8.75 33.29
C ALA A 695 15.05 7.36 32.63
N PRO A 696 14.08 6.49 32.97
CA PRO A 696 13.89 5.19 32.34
C PRO A 696 13.28 5.30 30.94
N PRO A 697 13.43 4.27 30.09
CA PRO A 697 12.67 4.16 28.85
C PRO A 697 11.16 4.06 29.15
N LEU A 698 10.37 4.93 28.52
CA LEU A 698 8.93 5.02 28.75
C LEU A 698 8.21 3.84 28.08
N THR A 699 7.66 2.95 28.90
CA THR A 699 6.81 1.82 28.45
C THR A 699 5.39 2.00 28.96
N ASN A 700 4.39 1.50 28.24
CA ASN A 700 3.00 1.59 28.68
C ASN A 700 2.78 0.96 30.07
N ARG A 701 3.56 -0.08 30.42
CA ARG A 701 3.50 -0.72 31.75
C ARG A 701 4.03 0.20 32.85
N LEU A 702 5.14 0.91 32.60
CA LEU A 702 5.64 1.92 33.54
C LEU A 702 4.62 3.06 33.73
N VAL A 703 4.04 3.54 32.62
CA VAL A 703 3.04 4.63 32.65
C VAL A 703 1.77 4.18 33.37
N TYR A 704 1.31 2.95 33.17
CA TYR A 704 0.16 2.38 33.88
C TYR A 704 0.39 2.36 35.39
N LEU A 705 1.54 1.82 35.84
CA LEU A 705 1.91 1.79 37.26
C LEU A 705 2.06 3.20 37.86
N LEU A 706 2.60 4.15 37.08
CA LEU A 706 2.72 5.55 37.48
C LEU A 706 1.35 6.21 37.65
N GLN A 707 0.44 6.03 36.69
CA GLN A 707 -0.93 6.52 36.77
C GLN A 707 -1.65 5.92 37.99
N GLU A 708 -1.44 4.63 38.26
CA GLU A 708 -2.05 3.96 39.42
C GLU A 708 -1.54 4.48 40.77
N GLN A 709 -0.24 4.73 40.92
CA GLN A 709 0.30 5.36 42.13
C GLN A 709 -0.12 6.84 42.27
N LEU A 710 -0.16 7.60 41.16
CA LEU A 710 -0.66 8.99 41.19
C LEU A 710 -2.12 9.06 41.65
N GLU A 711 -2.98 8.16 41.16
CA GLU A 711 -4.38 8.05 41.61
C GLU A 711 -4.46 7.67 43.10
N ALA A 712 -3.63 6.72 43.55
CA ALA A 712 -3.58 6.31 44.96
C ALA A 712 -3.18 7.46 45.90
N LEU A 713 -2.28 8.34 45.46
CA LEU A 713 -1.84 9.54 46.18
C LEU A 713 -2.76 10.76 45.98
N GLY A 714 -3.94 10.58 45.35
CA GLY A 714 -4.95 11.63 45.19
C GLY A 714 -4.71 12.63 44.05
N PHE A 715 -3.70 12.40 43.21
CA PHE A 715 -3.50 13.17 41.97
C PHE A 715 -4.39 12.60 40.85
N ASP A 716 -4.77 13.44 39.88
CA ASP A 716 -5.66 13.04 38.77
C ASP A 716 -4.87 12.82 37.46
N PRO A 717 -4.33 11.62 37.20
CA PRO A 717 -3.60 11.34 35.98
C PRO A 717 -4.50 11.18 34.73
N GLY A 718 -5.83 11.22 34.89
CA GLY A 718 -6.78 10.75 33.89
C GLY A 718 -6.98 9.22 33.96
N PRO A 719 -7.42 8.57 32.86
CA PRO A 719 -7.64 7.12 32.86
C PRO A 719 -6.31 6.37 33.01
N ILE A 720 -6.30 5.32 33.84
CA ILE A 720 -5.17 4.39 33.96
C ILE A 720 -5.17 3.46 32.73
N ASP A 721 -4.45 3.86 31.68
CA ASP A 721 -4.43 3.22 30.35
C ASP A 721 -3.01 2.97 29.81
N GLY A 722 -1.97 3.40 30.52
CA GLY A 722 -0.58 3.31 30.10
C GLY A 722 -0.16 4.33 29.04
N LEU A 723 -0.94 5.40 28.81
CA LEU A 723 -0.65 6.45 27.83
C LEU A 723 -0.40 7.80 28.52
N ILE A 724 0.74 8.45 28.21
CA ILE A 724 1.07 9.77 28.79
C ILE A 724 0.26 10.86 28.09
N GLY A 725 -0.95 11.13 28.59
CA GLY A 725 -1.78 12.26 28.19
C GLY A 725 -1.42 13.57 28.92
N PRO A 726 -2.08 14.70 28.57
CA PRO A 726 -1.92 15.97 29.28
C PRO A 726 -2.18 15.85 30.78
N ARG A 727 -3.32 15.26 31.19
CA ARG A 727 -3.66 15.02 32.62
C ARG A 727 -2.59 14.22 33.34
N THR A 728 -2.01 13.19 32.71
CA THR A 728 -0.91 12.43 33.31
C THR A 728 0.35 13.28 33.52
N ARG A 729 0.68 14.20 32.59
CA ARG A 729 1.79 15.15 32.76
C ARG A 729 1.51 16.20 33.82
N ASP A 730 0.27 16.68 33.91
CA ASP A 730 -0.13 17.69 34.88
C ASP A 730 -0.21 17.10 36.30
N ALA A 731 -0.66 15.84 36.44
CA ALA A 731 -0.54 15.07 37.68
C ALA A 731 0.93 14.85 38.10
N VAL A 732 1.82 14.54 37.15
CA VAL A 732 3.27 14.45 37.44
C VAL A 732 3.82 15.81 37.89
N ARG A 733 3.42 16.93 37.28
CA ARG A 733 3.84 18.27 37.73
C ARG A 733 3.33 18.61 39.12
N ALA A 734 2.06 18.33 39.41
CA ALA A 734 1.46 18.56 40.72
C ALA A 734 2.12 17.71 41.81
N PHE A 735 2.48 16.46 41.51
CA PHE A 735 3.27 15.63 42.42
C PHE A 735 4.70 16.17 42.60
N GLN A 736 5.36 16.61 41.51
CA GLN A 736 6.68 17.24 41.57
C GLN A 736 6.67 18.51 42.45
N GLU A 737 5.63 19.34 42.31
CA GLU A 737 5.39 20.52 43.13
C GLU A 737 5.21 20.17 44.61
N ALA A 738 4.32 19.20 44.93
CA ALA A 738 4.08 18.73 46.29
C ALA A 738 5.35 18.14 46.95
N GLN A 739 6.26 17.57 46.17
CA GLN A 739 7.51 16.96 46.61
C GLN A 739 8.72 17.91 46.60
N GLY A 740 8.53 19.18 46.26
CA GLY A 740 9.60 20.19 46.23
C GLY A 740 10.68 19.95 45.18
N ILE A 741 10.36 19.22 44.09
CA ILE A 741 11.28 18.94 42.98
C ILE A 741 10.87 19.66 41.69
N PRO A 742 11.80 19.88 40.73
CA PRO A 742 11.50 20.64 39.52
C PRO A 742 10.30 20.09 38.72
N GLN A 743 9.32 20.96 38.44
CA GLN A 743 8.05 20.65 37.75
C GLN A 743 8.21 20.39 36.24
N THR A 744 9.10 19.47 35.88
CA THR A 744 9.43 19.15 34.49
C THR A 744 8.30 18.48 33.71
N GLY A 745 7.35 17.84 34.40
CA GLY A 745 6.35 16.95 33.79
C GLY A 745 6.96 15.70 33.12
N ARG A 746 8.24 15.40 33.42
CA ARG A 746 8.97 14.23 32.92
C ARG A 746 9.06 13.16 34.02
N ILE A 747 9.10 11.90 33.59
CA ILE A 747 9.27 10.75 34.48
C ILE A 747 10.76 10.47 34.62
N SER A 748 11.35 10.91 35.74
CA SER A 748 12.75 10.63 36.13
C SER A 748 12.83 9.48 37.14
N PHE A 749 14.03 8.98 37.43
CA PHE A 749 14.19 8.01 38.53
C PHE A 749 13.91 8.64 39.91
N ASP A 750 14.33 9.89 40.15
CA ASP A 750 14.01 10.63 41.40
C ASP A 750 12.48 10.80 41.59
N LEU A 751 11.73 11.05 40.52
CA LEU A 751 10.26 11.04 40.58
C LEU A 751 9.74 9.68 41.04
N LEU A 752 10.17 8.60 40.38
CA LEU A 752 9.69 7.24 40.66
C LEU A 752 10.09 6.76 42.06
N GLU A 753 11.26 7.13 42.57
CA GLU A 753 11.68 6.81 43.93
C GLU A 753 10.81 7.49 44.98
N ARG A 754 10.43 8.75 44.77
CA ARG A 754 9.52 9.48 45.68
C ARG A 754 8.11 8.91 45.61
N LEU A 755 7.58 8.71 44.41
CA LEU A 755 6.26 8.11 44.19
C LEU A 755 6.15 6.72 44.84
N GLN A 756 7.17 5.87 44.65
CA GLN A 756 7.23 4.54 45.27
C GLN A 756 7.35 4.61 46.79
N ARG A 757 8.05 5.61 47.34
CA ARG A 757 8.23 5.82 48.78
C ARG A 757 6.92 6.26 49.43
N GLU A 758 6.31 7.33 48.94
CA GLU A 758 5.03 7.86 49.44
C GLU A 758 3.93 6.78 49.39
N THR A 759 3.81 6.08 48.26
CA THR A 759 2.77 5.04 48.08
C THR A 759 2.98 3.79 48.96
N LEU A 760 4.20 3.55 49.47
CA LEU A 760 4.51 2.42 50.36
C LEU A 760 4.70 2.82 51.83
N GLN A 761 4.48 4.10 52.18
CA GLN A 761 4.62 4.60 53.56
C GLN A 761 3.30 4.78 54.30
N ASP A 762 2.15 4.55 53.65
CA ASP A 762 0.82 4.57 54.27
C ASP A 762 0.43 3.14 54.74
N PRO A 763 0.33 2.87 56.06
CA PRO A 763 0.01 1.54 56.62
C PRO A 763 -1.49 1.23 56.75
#